data_AF-A0A9E2D540-F1
#
_entry.id   AF-A0A9E2D540-F1
#
_cell.length_a   1.000
_cell.length_b   1.000
_cell.length_c   1.000
_cell.angle_alpha   90.00
_cell.angle_beta   90.00
_cell.angle_gamma   90.00
#
_symmetry.space_group_name_H-M   'P 1'
#
loop_
_entity.id
_entity.type
_entity.pdbx_description
1 polymer ?
#
loop_
_entity_poly.entity_id
_entity_poly.type
_entity_poly.pdbx_seq_one_letter_code
_entity_poly.pdbx_strand_id
1 'polypeptide(L)'
;MKKLCILIALLSLSYTHMVGQDNNERKPDYRKLHYLSEEEMHMPVLTGLDFVETAPPVGPVRMVAEFEPMQAVLIRYPLGIPYTLIAEMSQDIEVITRVTSESLANEALQLYQNNNVNTANCSFLITPYNGSDTYWTRDYGPWFVFDGNNQPGICDFPYNRPRPGDDEVPVAVAELLGISLYGMNMLHTGGNIMVDGLGMGASTDLVYDENTNLTHAQIQQKAEAYLGLSQYDITADPLDDYIKHIDCWGKYLAPDKILIGQVSQSDYRYGDYEAIANYFATENCSYGYPYHVYRVFTPGTPPNTPYTNSLILNNKVFVPITGSQYDNQALAVYEAAMPGYEIIGVYYNGWYNTDALHCRAIGVADIGMLFIDHRPYQNTLAWSDSTAIDARVVAYAGEGLYQDSLLLHYRINNGAYQQRQLMHESGENYETYILNYAEGDTVYYYLTGVDSTERHASHPFMGADDPHMFVVGPQTQNGLEVTPDTLYYIDNLTNTFKIINHSNDAAVIESMTTDPMHAWLPSPPDFPYTLPAGDSLEVLVELNIPVQYIDDEKYMIHDSVDIQTNMGAFVVHLEINSSLIEGIKPIEPIRRIAVYPNPVTDEMVFVIQSANGGKLTMALFNINGKQIKAAVEVAVAKGANEIRFNCEDDFGRELAPGLYMYRISTPGQVITGRIVKL
;
A
#
# COMPACT_ATOMS: atom_id res chain seq x y z
N MET A 1 -63.71 -5.16 86.26
CA MET A 1 -62.56 -5.72 87.03
C MET A 1 -61.36 -5.85 86.10
N LYS A 2 -60.25 -5.16 86.45
CA LYS A 2 -58.79 -5.41 86.23
C LYS A 2 -58.38 -6.41 85.12
N LYS A 3 -57.33 -6.29 84.29
CA LYS A 3 -56.16 -5.40 84.05
C LYS A 3 -55.51 -6.03 82.77
N LEU A 4 -55.19 -5.31 81.68
CA LEU A 4 -53.89 -4.63 81.37
C LEU A 4 -52.98 -5.41 80.37
N CYS A 5 -52.73 -4.79 79.20
CA CYS A 5 -51.48 -4.74 78.37
C CYS A 5 -50.92 -6.02 77.68
N ILE A 6 -50.22 -6.01 76.52
CA ILE A 6 -49.66 -5.01 75.60
C ILE A 6 -49.24 -5.75 74.28
N LEU A 7 -49.29 -5.02 73.14
CA LEU A 7 -48.64 -5.18 71.81
C LEU A 7 -48.41 -6.57 71.16
N ILE A 8 -48.92 -6.73 69.94
CA ILE A 8 -48.29 -7.52 68.86
C ILE A 8 -48.10 -6.58 67.66
N ALA A 9 -46.84 -6.28 67.34
CA ALA A 9 -46.41 -5.57 66.14
C ALA A 9 -45.89 -6.59 65.11
N LEU A 10 -46.22 -6.33 63.85
CA LEU A 10 -45.97 -7.15 62.67
C LEU A 10 -44.48 -7.20 62.27
N LEU A 11 -44.09 -8.40 61.87
CA LEU A 11 -43.15 -8.76 60.79
C LEU A 11 -41.70 -8.24 60.89
N SER A 12 -40.83 -9.07 61.45
CA SER A 12 -39.44 -9.19 60.99
C SER A 12 -39.00 -10.66 61.02
N LEU A 13 -38.34 -11.06 59.93
CA LEU A 13 -37.44 -12.20 59.67
C LEU A 13 -37.54 -13.45 60.55
N SER A 14 -37.71 -14.60 59.90
CA SER A 14 -36.61 -15.55 59.59
C SER A 14 -37.19 -16.93 59.26
N TYR A 15 -36.68 -17.59 58.22
CA TYR A 15 -36.03 -18.90 58.34
C TYR A 15 -35.45 -19.35 57.00
N THR A 16 -34.12 -19.42 56.99
CA THR A 16 -33.27 -20.43 56.32
C THR A 16 -33.42 -20.68 54.82
N HIS A 17 -32.40 -20.21 54.09
CA HIS A 17 -31.89 -20.85 52.89
C HIS A 17 -31.62 -22.34 53.14
N MET A 18 -32.26 -23.19 52.34
CA MET A 18 -31.69 -24.44 51.89
C MET A 18 -31.94 -24.52 50.39
N VAL A 19 -30.85 -24.58 49.63
CA VAL A 19 -30.78 -24.64 48.18
C VAL A 19 -31.50 -25.88 47.68
N GLY A 20 -32.60 -25.69 46.95
CA GLY A 20 -33.10 -26.67 46.00
C GLY A 20 -32.53 -26.31 44.62
N GLN A 21 -31.61 -27.11 44.11
CA GLN A 21 -31.21 -27.10 42.70
C GLN A 21 -32.45 -27.44 41.87
N ASP A 22 -33.06 -26.43 41.28
CA ASP A 22 -33.92 -26.62 40.12
C ASP A 22 -33.02 -26.52 38.89
N ASN A 23 -32.45 -27.67 38.49
CA ASN A 23 -31.75 -27.85 37.22
C ASN A 23 -32.77 -27.74 36.08
N ASN A 24 -33.27 -26.52 35.83
CA ASN A 24 -33.73 -26.18 34.49
C ASN A 24 -32.46 -25.99 33.65
N GLU A 25 -31.98 -27.10 33.08
CA GLU A 25 -31.08 -27.08 31.94
C GLU A 25 -31.62 -26.06 30.93
N ARG A 26 -30.97 -24.89 30.88
CA ARG A 26 -31.13 -23.97 29.76
C ARG A 26 -30.64 -24.74 28.54
N LYS A 27 -31.55 -25.40 27.83
CA LYS A 27 -31.28 -25.88 26.49
C LYS A 27 -30.81 -24.67 25.68
N PRO A 28 -29.59 -24.69 25.11
CA PRO A 28 -29.11 -23.59 24.32
C PRO A 28 -30.09 -23.30 23.18
N ASP A 29 -30.38 -22.02 22.94
CA ASP A 29 -31.14 -21.60 21.77
C ASP A 29 -30.22 -21.74 20.57
N TYR A 30 -30.29 -22.89 19.90
CA TYR A 30 -29.42 -23.27 18.79
C TYR A 30 -29.47 -22.28 17.61
N ARG A 31 -30.52 -21.45 17.52
CA ARG A 31 -30.62 -20.37 16.52
C ARG A 31 -29.72 -19.17 16.81
N LYS A 32 -29.12 -19.12 18.01
CA LYS A 32 -28.16 -18.08 18.43
C LYS A 32 -26.72 -18.60 18.44
N LEU A 33 -26.51 -19.88 18.13
CA LEU A 33 -25.21 -20.54 18.11
C LEU A 33 -24.83 -20.82 16.64
N HIS A 34 -24.52 -19.76 15.90
CA HIS A 34 -24.30 -19.74 14.44
C HIS A 34 -23.08 -20.56 13.94
N TYR A 35 -22.51 -21.48 14.73
CA TYR A 35 -21.10 -21.87 14.56
C TYR A 35 -20.76 -23.35 14.80
N LEU A 36 -21.71 -24.25 15.04
CA LEU A 36 -21.40 -25.66 15.32
C LEU A 36 -22.31 -26.62 14.55
N SER A 37 -21.71 -27.61 13.88
CA SER A 37 -22.43 -28.82 13.45
C SER A 37 -22.99 -29.58 14.66
N GLU A 38 -23.96 -30.47 14.42
CA GLU A 38 -24.58 -31.28 15.49
C GLU A 38 -23.56 -32.07 16.33
N GLU A 39 -22.49 -32.53 15.70
CA GLU A 39 -21.38 -33.23 16.36
C GLU A 39 -20.54 -32.29 17.24
N GLU A 40 -20.27 -31.08 16.77
CA GLU A 40 -19.48 -30.08 17.50
C GLU A 40 -20.22 -29.49 18.70
N MET A 41 -21.56 -29.48 18.67
CA MET A 41 -22.39 -29.13 19.84
C MET A 41 -22.21 -30.10 21.02
N HIS A 42 -21.67 -31.30 20.78
CA HIS A 42 -21.40 -32.31 21.80
C HIS A 42 -19.92 -32.34 22.24
N MET A 43 -19.05 -31.55 21.61
CA MET A 43 -17.68 -31.37 22.07
C MET A 43 -17.64 -30.47 23.31
N PRO A 44 -16.79 -30.76 24.31
CA PRO A 44 -16.59 -29.85 25.43
C PRO A 44 -16.21 -28.47 24.89
N VAL A 45 -16.99 -27.44 25.22
CA VAL A 45 -16.59 -26.06 24.94
C VAL A 45 -15.34 -25.79 25.76
N LEU A 46 -14.18 -25.83 25.09
CA LEU A 46 -12.95 -25.29 25.64
C LEU A 46 -13.15 -23.77 25.72
N THR A 47 -13.75 -23.33 26.82
CA THR A 47 -14.03 -21.91 27.12
C THR A 47 -12.76 -21.09 27.39
N GLY A 48 -11.60 -21.72 27.28
CA GLY A 48 -10.33 -21.06 27.08
C GLY A 48 -9.55 -21.88 26.04
N LEU A 49 -9.54 -21.43 24.80
CA LEU A 49 -8.30 -21.54 24.03
C LEU A 49 -7.31 -20.65 24.81
N ASP A 50 -6.21 -21.22 25.29
CA ASP A 50 -5.14 -20.46 25.94
C ASP A 50 -4.42 -19.64 24.87
N PHE A 51 -5.12 -18.69 24.26
CA PHE A 51 -4.57 -17.80 23.24
C PHE A 51 -3.70 -16.74 23.92
N VAL A 52 -2.44 -16.68 23.53
CA VAL A 52 -1.48 -15.74 24.11
C VAL A 52 -1.33 -14.55 23.16
N GLU A 53 -1.96 -13.44 23.52
CA GLU A 53 -1.75 -12.17 22.81
C GLU A 53 -0.28 -11.75 22.89
N THR A 54 0.31 -11.41 21.75
CA THR A 54 1.69 -10.88 21.68
C THR A 54 1.67 -9.36 21.55
N ALA A 55 2.84 -8.73 21.38
CA ALA A 55 2.85 -7.39 20.79
C ALA A 55 2.54 -7.50 19.28
N PRO A 56 1.92 -6.47 18.67
CA PRO A 56 1.77 -6.41 17.21
C PRO A 56 3.14 -6.31 16.50
N PRO A 57 3.19 -6.60 15.19
CA PRO A 57 4.37 -6.34 14.38
C PRO A 57 4.76 -4.85 14.41
N VAL A 58 6.03 -4.56 14.11
CA VAL A 58 6.48 -3.17 13.95
C VAL A 58 5.79 -2.57 12.73
N GLY A 59 5.20 -1.38 12.85
CA GLY A 59 4.54 -0.70 11.74
C GLY A 59 5.52 0.02 10.78
N PRO A 60 5.10 0.33 9.54
CA PRO A 60 3.80 -0.01 8.96
C PRO A 60 3.69 -1.52 8.67
N VAL A 61 2.54 -2.10 8.98
CA VAL A 61 2.25 -3.52 8.70
C VAL A 61 1.50 -3.63 7.38
N ARG A 62 1.69 -4.72 6.64
CA ARG A 62 0.97 -5.01 5.41
C ARG A 62 0.58 -6.48 5.34
N MET A 63 -0.71 -6.77 5.41
CA MET A 63 -1.23 -8.11 5.12
C MET A 63 -1.21 -8.39 3.61
N VAL A 64 -0.81 -9.60 3.25
CA VAL A 64 -0.68 -10.04 1.84
C VAL A 64 -2.07 -10.38 1.29
N ALA A 65 -2.40 -9.85 0.10
CA ALA A 65 -3.61 -10.21 -0.63
C ALA A 65 -3.49 -11.55 -1.35
N GLU A 66 -4.62 -12.19 -1.65
CA GLU A 66 -4.63 -13.51 -2.28
C GLU A 66 -4.08 -13.51 -3.72
N PHE A 67 -4.23 -12.39 -4.44
CA PHE A 67 -3.75 -12.23 -5.81
C PHE A 67 -2.27 -11.80 -5.89
N GLU A 68 -1.55 -11.78 -4.77
CA GLU A 68 -0.11 -11.54 -4.71
C GLU A 68 0.68 -12.87 -4.85
N PRO A 69 2.02 -12.81 -5.04
CA PRO A 69 2.83 -14.01 -5.19
C PRO A 69 2.71 -15.01 -4.03
N MET A 70 2.33 -16.25 -4.36
CA MET A 70 2.27 -17.40 -3.46
C MET A 70 3.35 -18.41 -3.83
N GLN A 71 4.16 -18.81 -2.86
CA GLN A 71 5.20 -19.85 -3.05
C GLN A 71 4.65 -21.28 -2.89
N ALA A 72 3.55 -21.42 -2.14
CA ALA A 72 2.90 -22.71 -1.93
C ALA A 72 1.38 -22.54 -1.69
N VAL A 73 0.68 -23.67 -1.60
CA VAL A 73 -0.70 -23.74 -1.11
C VAL A 73 -0.80 -24.76 0.01
N LEU A 74 -1.44 -24.39 1.11
CA LEU A 74 -1.68 -25.25 2.26
C LEU A 74 -3.06 -25.90 2.16
N ILE A 75 -3.05 -27.24 2.12
CA ILE A 75 -4.23 -28.09 2.17
C ILE A 75 -4.08 -29.10 3.31
N ARG A 76 -5.11 -29.92 3.53
CA ARG A 76 -5.09 -30.94 4.60
C ARG A 76 -5.55 -32.29 4.09
N TYR A 77 -4.95 -33.35 4.63
CA TYR A 77 -5.36 -34.74 4.46
C TYR A 77 -5.87 -35.36 5.79
N PRO A 78 -6.97 -36.15 5.81
CA PRO A 78 -7.87 -36.50 4.69
C PRO A 78 -8.48 -35.31 3.95
N LEU A 79 -8.58 -35.46 2.62
CA LEU A 79 -8.89 -34.37 1.69
C LEU A 79 -10.36 -33.94 1.75
N GLY A 80 -10.57 -32.63 1.69
CA GLY A 80 -11.85 -32.01 1.33
C GLY A 80 -11.92 -31.55 -0.13
N ILE A 81 -10.91 -31.83 -0.94
CA ILE A 81 -10.80 -31.35 -2.33
C ILE A 81 -10.49 -32.51 -3.29
N PRO A 82 -10.85 -32.40 -4.59
CA PRO A 82 -10.56 -33.46 -5.54
C PRO A 82 -9.06 -33.53 -5.89
N TYR A 83 -8.54 -34.73 -6.16
CA TYR A 83 -7.14 -34.89 -6.59
C TYR A 83 -6.79 -34.13 -7.87
N THR A 84 -7.76 -33.89 -8.75
CA THR A 84 -7.54 -33.11 -9.98
C THR A 84 -7.12 -31.68 -9.68
N LEU A 85 -7.64 -31.07 -8.60
CA LEU A 85 -7.22 -29.75 -8.16
C LEU A 85 -5.77 -29.78 -7.64
N ILE A 86 -5.43 -30.79 -6.83
CA ILE A 86 -4.08 -30.96 -6.29
C ILE A 86 -3.08 -31.17 -7.43
N ALA A 87 -3.44 -32.00 -8.42
CA ALA A 87 -2.60 -32.25 -9.58
C ALA A 87 -2.32 -30.97 -10.38
N GLU A 88 -3.34 -30.12 -10.55
CA GLU A 88 -3.22 -28.83 -11.23
C GLU A 88 -2.33 -27.84 -10.45
N MET A 89 -2.60 -27.62 -9.16
CA MET A 89 -1.80 -26.70 -8.32
C MET A 89 -0.32 -27.12 -8.26
N SER A 90 -0.05 -28.44 -8.17
CA SER A 90 1.31 -28.98 -8.09
C SER A 90 2.15 -28.80 -9.35
N GLN A 91 1.58 -28.32 -10.47
CA GLN A 91 2.36 -28.01 -11.67
C GLN A 91 3.17 -26.73 -11.51
N ASP A 92 2.66 -25.75 -10.76
CA ASP A 92 3.23 -24.40 -10.73
C ASP A 92 3.83 -24.03 -9.37
N ILE A 93 3.24 -24.52 -8.27
CA ILE A 93 3.68 -24.20 -6.91
C ILE A 93 3.75 -25.45 -6.03
N GLU A 94 4.39 -25.31 -4.88
CA GLU A 94 4.41 -26.37 -3.87
C GLU A 94 3.01 -26.57 -3.25
N VAL A 95 2.60 -27.82 -3.08
CA VAL A 95 1.43 -28.20 -2.29
C VAL A 95 1.90 -28.73 -0.94
N ILE A 96 1.68 -27.97 0.12
CA ILE A 96 1.96 -28.37 1.49
C ILE A 96 0.71 -29.06 2.04
N THR A 97 0.81 -30.35 2.33
CA THR A 97 -0.32 -31.13 2.85
C THR A 97 -0.16 -31.37 4.35
N ARG A 98 -1.03 -30.76 5.14
CA ARG A 98 -1.14 -31.05 6.58
C ARG A 98 -1.62 -32.47 6.81
N VAL A 99 -0.92 -33.21 7.66
CA VAL A 99 -1.23 -34.59 8.08
C VAL A 99 -0.96 -34.77 9.57
N THR A 100 -1.58 -35.77 10.18
CA THR A 100 -1.44 -35.99 11.64
C THR A 100 -0.39 -37.03 12.03
N SER A 101 0.22 -37.69 11.05
CA SER A 101 1.31 -38.64 11.27
C SER A 101 2.07 -38.92 9.98
N GLU A 102 3.30 -39.41 10.14
CA GLU A 102 4.13 -39.95 9.04
C GLU A 102 3.42 -41.05 8.25
N SER A 103 2.59 -41.86 8.91
CA SER A 103 1.82 -42.91 8.23
C SER A 103 0.82 -42.32 7.24
N LEU A 104 0.14 -41.24 7.61
CA LEU A 104 -0.82 -40.57 6.72
C LEU A 104 -0.10 -39.76 5.64
N ALA A 105 1.09 -39.22 5.90
CA ALA A 105 1.94 -38.63 4.87
C ALA A 105 2.23 -39.64 3.76
N ASN A 106 2.67 -40.85 4.14
CA ASN A 106 2.96 -41.93 3.20
C ASN A 106 1.71 -42.40 2.43
N GLU A 107 0.55 -42.47 3.10
CA GLU A 107 -0.72 -42.80 2.45
C GLU A 107 -1.14 -41.75 1.42
N ALA A 108 -1.12 -40.46 1.80
CA ALA A 108 -1.42 -39.35 0.92
C ALA A 108 -0.48 -39.32 -0.29
N LEU A 109 0.83 -39.53 -0.07
CA LEU A 109 1.82 -39.59 -1.15
C LEU A 109 1.53 -40.71 -2.16
N GLN A 110 1.15 -41.91 -1.69
CA GLN A 110 0.75 -43.01 -2.59
C GLN A 110 -0.50 -42.65 -3.39
N LEU A 111 -1.48 -41.99 -2.77
CA LEU A 111 -2.69 -41.54 -3.46
C LEU A 111 -2.38 -40.44 -4.49
N TYR A 112 -1.46 -39.54 -4.18
CA TYR A 112 -0.98 -38.51 -5.10
C TYR A 112 -0.31 -39.11 -6.33
N GLN A 113 0.59 -40.09 -6.15
CA GLN A 113 1.22 -40.84 -7.26
C GLN A 113 0.19 -41.52 -8.17
N ASN A 114 -0.88 -42.06 -7.57
CA ASN A 114 -1.95 -42.73 -8.33
C ASN A 114 -2.91 -41.77 -9.04
N ASN A 115 -2.89 -40.47 -8.72
CA ASN A 115 -3.81 -39.47 -9.27
C ASN A 115 -3.09 -38.36 -10.05
N ASN A 116 -1.92 -38.65 -10.61
CA ASN A 116 -1.13 -37.74 -11.46
C ASN A 116 -0.74 -36.41 -10.80
N VAL A 117 -0.61 -36.39 -9.47
CA VAL A 117 -0.07 -35.23 -8.75
C VAL A 117 1.44 -35.17 -8.96
N ASN A 118 1.99 -33.97 -9.21
CA ASN A 118 3.43 -33.78 -9.29
C ASN A 118 4.04 -33.83 -7.88
N THR A 119 4.39 -35.03 -7.41
CA THR A 119 4.91 -35.24 -6.06
C THR A 119 6.27 -34.60 -5.79
N ALA A 120 6.97 -34.09 -6.81
CA ALA A 120 8.19 -33.31 -6.61
C ALA A 120 7.89 -31.91 -6.02
N ASN A 121 6.68 -31.41 -6.26
CA ASN A 121 6.16 -30.16 -5.71
C ASN A 121 5.17 -30.44 -4.56
N CYS A 122 5.39 -31.50 -3.78
CA CYS A 122 4.55 -31.81 -2.63
C CYS A 122 5.41 -32.02 -1.38
N SER A 123 4.98 -31.42 -0.28
CA SER A 123 5.56 -31.64 1.05
C SER A 123 4.47 -31.86 2.10
N PHE A 124 4.89 -32.22 3.31
CA PHE A 124 3.99 -32.56 4.39
C PHE A 124 4.31 -31.76 5.64
N LEU A 125 3.29 -31.14 6.20
CA LEU A 125 3.32 -30.53 7.53
C LEU A 125 2.71 -31.52 8.53
N ILE A 126 3.53 -32.09 9.41
CA ILE A 126 3.07 -33.11 10.37
C ILE A 126 2.74 -32.45 11.71
N THR A 127 1.45 -32.29 12.00
CA THR A 127 0.95 -31.80 13.30
C THR A 127 0.15 -32.90 13.99
N PRO A 128 0.54 -33.40 15.19
CA PRO A 128 -0.15 -34.51 15.85
C PRO A 128 -1.65 -34.27 16.02
N TYR A 129 -2.46 -35.32 15.85
CA TYR A 129 -3.91 -35.25 16.08
C TYR A 129 -4.21 -34.90 17.54
N ASN A 130 -4.97 -33.83 17.77
CA ASN A 130 -5.33 -33.38 19.12
C ASN A 130 -6.85 -33.31 19.35
N GLY A 131 -7.66 -33.93 18.49
CA GLY A 131 -9.10 -34.14 18.73
C GLY A 131 -10.06 -33.44 17.77
N SER A 132 -9.59 -32.56 16.88
CA SER A 132 -10.49 -31.65 16.15
C SER A 132 -10.02 -31.23 14.75
N ASP A 133 -9.23 -32.05 14.07
CA ASP A 133 -8.58 -31.66 12.80
C ASP A 133 -9.52 -31.70 11.60
N THR A 134 -9.61 -30.58 10.89
CA THR A 134 -10.51 -30.43 9.75
C THR A 134 -9.78 -30.02 8.47
N TYR A 135 -10.46 -30.09 7.34
CA TYR A 135 -9.89 -29.73 6.03
C TYR A 135 -10.10 -28.26 5.65
N TRP A 136 -10.68 -27.43 6.52
CA TRP A 136 -10.96 -26.03 6.26
C TRP A 136 -9.75 -25.14 6.50
N THR A 137 -8.63 -25.42 5.81
CA THR A 137 -7.35 -24.70 6.01
C THR A 137 -7.42 -23.21 5.78
N ARG A 138 -8.46 -22.71 5.08
CA ARG A 138 -8.74 -21.28 4.97
C ARG A 138 -9.07 -20.65 6.30
N ASP A 139 -9.90 -21.31 7.09
CA ASP A 139 -10.51 -20.72 8.26
C ASP A 139 -9.52 -20.54 9.40
N TYR A 140 -8.65 -21.53 9.59
CA TYR A 140 -7.63 -21.56 10.65
C TYR A 140 -6.20 -21.33 10.13
N GLY A 141 -6.04 -21.13 8.82
CA GLY A 141 -4.74 -21.01 8.19
C GLY A 141 -4.01 -19.71 8.53
N PRO A 142 -2.70 -19.65 8.25
CA PRO A 142 -1.88 -18.50 8.57
C PRO A 142 -2.26 -17.25 7.76
N TRP A 143 -2.33 -16.10 8.41
CA TRP A 143 -2.43 -14.80 7.72
C TRP A 143 -1.05 -14.15 7.60
N PHE A 144 -0.54 -14.06 6.37
CA PHE A 144 0.80 -13.54 6.12
C PHE A 144 0.81 -12.01 6.16
N VAL A 145 1.81 -11.46 6.86
CA VAL A 145 2.06 -10.03 6.96
C VAL A 145 3.53 -9.71 6.74
N PHE A 146 3.82 -8.51 6.26
CA PHE A 146 5.15 -7.90 6.34
C PHE A 146 5.13 -6.76 7.35
N ASP A 147 6.17 -6.69 8.18
CA ASP A 147 6.34 -5.61 9.16
C ASP A 147 7.06 -4.39 8.53
N GLY A 148 7.21 -3.32 9.32
CA GLY A 148 7.84 -2.07 8.90
C GLY A 148 9.35 -2.15 8.66
N ASN A 149 9.97 -3.31 8.94
CA ASN A 149 11.34 -3.64 8.56
C ASN A 149 11.38 -4.59 7.35
N ASN A 150 10.26 -4.72 6.63
CA ASN A 150 10.06 -5.65 5.52
C ASN A 150 10.33 -7.10 5.89
N GLN A 151 10.12 -7.49 7.15
CA GLN A 151 10.28 -8.88 7.57
C GLN A 151 8.95 -9.63 7.48
N PRO A 152 8.93 -10.85 6.92
CA PRO A 152 7.74 -11.67 6.87
C PRO A 152 7.34 -12.17 8.26
N GLY A 153 6.04 -12.34 8.46
CA GLY A 153 5.48 -12.98 9.64
C GLY A 153 4.08 -13.51 9.40
N ILE A 154 3.55 -14.20 10.41
CA ILE A 154 2.19 -14.72 10.44
C ILE A 154 1.45 -14.03 11.58
N CYS A 155 0.33 -13.41 11.26
CA CYS A 155 -0.66 -13.01 12.25
C CYS A 155 -1.59 -14.19 12.52
N ASP A 156 -1.56 -14.65 13.76
CA ASP A 156 -2.40 -15.71 14.29
C ASP A 156 -3.57 -15.11 15.07
N PHE A 157 -4.69 -15.82 15.12
CA PHE A 157 -5.92 -15.39 15.78
C PHE A 157 -6.61 -16.61 16.40
N PRO A 158 -7.33 -16.44 17.53
CA PRO A 158 -8.11 -17.53 18.06
C PRO A 158 -9.18 -17.93 17.05
N TYR A 159 -9.16 -19.19 16.61
CA TYR A 159 -10.13 -19.71 15.67
C TYR A 159 -11.52 -19.80 16.31
N ASN A 160 -12.54 -19.32 15.60
CA ASN A 160 -13.94 -19.28 16.06
C ASN A 160 -14.66 -20.65 16.14
N ARG A 161 -13.91 -21.75 16.23
CA ARG A 161 -14.43 -23.10 16.43
C ARG A 161 -13.69 -23.78 17.59
N PRO A 162 -14.32 -24.70 18.33
CA PRO A 162 -13.68 -25.45 19.41
C PRO A 162 -12.73 -26.53 18.85
N ARG A 163 -11.78 -26.11 18.01
CA ARG A 163 -10.90 -26.98 17.22
C ARG A 163 -9.43 -26.66 17.49
N PRO A 164 -8.90 -27.00 18.68
CA PRO A 164 -7.52 -26.66 19.07
C PRO A 164 -6.44 -27.24 18.14
N GLY A 165 -6.72 -28.26 17.32
CA GLY A 165 -5.75 -28.80 16.34
C GLY A 165 -5.57 -27.96 15.11
N ASP A 166 -6.66 -27.32 14.72
CA ASP A 166 -6.69 -26.40 13.61
C ASP A 166 -6.06 -25.06 14.04
N ASP A 167 -6.33 -24.63 15.27
CA ASP A 167 -5.82 -23.37 15.86
C ASP A 167 -4.28 -23.32 15.99
N GLU A 168 -3.61 -24.48 16.08
CA GLU A 168 -2.14 -24.56 16.19
C GLU A 168 -1.43 -24.58 14.82
N VAL A 169 -2.18 -24.61 13.71
CA VAL A 169 -1.57 -24.72 12.37
C VAL A 169 -0.76 -23.48 11.98
N PRO A 170 -1.21 -22.23 12.24
CA PRO A 170 -0.39 -21.04 11.98
C PRO A 170 0.98 -21.08 12.68
N VAL A 171 1.04 -21.59 13.92
CA VAL A 171 2.27 -21.79 14.69
C VAL A 171 3.21 -22.75 13.95
N ALA A 172 2.70 -23.91 13.54
CA ALA A 172 3.49 -24.92 12.84
C ALA A 172 4.00 -24.43 11.47
N VAL A 173 3.22 -23.59 10.77
CA VAL A 173 3.67 -22.96 9.51
C VAL A 173 4.73 -21.89 9.77
N ALA A 174 4.60 -21.07 10.83
CA ALA A 174 5.63 -20.10 11.20
C ALA A 174 6.97 -20.80 11.50
N GLU A 175 6.94 -21.91 12.24
CA GLU A 175 8.12 -22.73 12.53
C GLU A 175 8.72 -23.35 11.27
N LEU A 176 7.89 -23.87 10.36
CA LEU A 176 8.34 -24.44 9.08
C LEU A 176 9.08 -23.40 8.23
N LEU A 177 8.57 -22.18 8.16
CA LEU A 177 9.13 -21.09 7.35
C LEU A 177 10.24 -20.32 8.09
N GLY A 178 10.36 -20.47 9.41
CA GLY A 178 11.33 -19.75 10.23
C GLY A 178 11.04 -18.25 10.35
N ILE A 179 9.76 -17.86 10.36
CA ILE A 179 9.31 -16.46 10.40
C ILE A 179 8.60 -16.11 11.71
N SER A 180 8.39 -14.82 11.96
CA SER A 180 7.77 -14.34 13.20
C SER A 180 6.29 -14.72 13.29
N LEU A 181 5.81 -14.99 14.51
CA LEU A 181 4.41 -15.22 14.83
C LEU A 181 3.89 -14.09 15.72
N TYR A 182 2.75 -13.51 15.37
CA TYR A 182 2.08 -12.45 16.10
C TYR A 182 0.67 -12.89 16.50
N GLY A 183 0.38 -12.98 17.79
CA GLY A 183 -0.91 -13.41 18.30
C GLY A 183 -1.88 -12.23 18.45
N MET A 184 -2.79 -12.04 17.48
CA MET A 184 -3.89 -11.09 17.54
C MET A 184 -5.08 -11.70 18.29
N ASN A 185 -5.29 -11.27 19.53
CA ASN A 185 -6.43 -11.76 20.33
C ASN A 185 -7.74 -11.09 19.89
N MET A 186 -8.31 -11.61 18.81
CA MET A 186 -9.60 -11.27 18.21
C MET A 186 -10.14 -12.54 17.54
N LEU A 187 -11.28 -13.05 18.02
CA LEU A 187 -11.91 -14.26 17.50
C LEU A 187 -12.19 -14.07 16.00
N HIS A 188 -11.70 -14.98 15.18
CA HIS A 188 -11.84 -14.86 13.74
C HIS A 188 -11.85 -16.22 13.01
N THR A 189 -12.08 -16.13 11.70
CA THR A 189 -11.94 -17.19 10.71
C THR A 189 -11.48 -16.60 9.37
N GLY A 190 -10.54 -17.23 8.70
CA GLY A 190 -10.00 -16.76 7.42
C GLY A 190 -10.99 -16.75 6.26
N GLY A 191 -12.07 -17.54 6.31
CA GLY A 191 -13.15 -17.46 5.32
C GLY A 191 -13.98 -16.16 5.41
N ASN A 192 -13.90 -15.48 6.56
CA ASN A 192 -14.60 -14.21 6.79
C ASN A 192 -13.69 -12.98 6.70
N ILE A 193 -12.53 -13.05 6.03
CA ILE A 193 -11.73 -11.86 5.71
C ILE A 193 -11.25 -11.92 4.27
N MET A 194 -11.23 -10.76 3.63
CA MET A 194 -10.50 -10.54 2.38
C MET A 194 -9.80 -9.18 2.46
N VAL A 195 -8.61 -9.09 1.88
CA VAL A 195 -7.78 -7.88 1.90
C VAL A 195 -7.29 -7.56 0.49
N ASP A 196 -7.01 -6.28 0.24
CA ASP A 196 -6.55 -5.80 -1.06
C ASP A 196 -5.03 -5.64 -1.17
N GLY A 197 -4.31 -5.90 -0.08
CA GLY A 197 -2.83 -5.86 -0.01
C GLY A 197 -2.25 -4.46 0.20
N LEU A 198 -3.10 -3.42 0.25
CA LEU A 198 -2.73 -2.01 0.31
C LEU A 198 -3.39 -1.25 1.48
N GLY A 199 -3.98 -1.98 2.43
CA GLY A 199 -4.52 -1.42 3.68
C GLY A 199 -6.04 -1.38 3.75
N MET A 200 -6.75 -1.96 2.76
CA MET A 200 -8.19 -2.21 2.82
C MET A 200 -8.46 -3.68 3.14
N GLY A 201 -9.44 -3.92 4.00
CA GLY A 201 -9.97 -5.25 4.24
C GLY A 201 -11.46 -5.22 4.52
N ALA A 202 -12.13 -6.35 4.31
CA ALA A 202 -13.55 -6.48 4.55
C ALA A 202 -13.91 -7.82 5.20
N SER A 203 -14.93 -7.80 6.04
CA SER A 203 -15.49 -8.94 6.75
C SER A 203 -16.99 -8.75 6.97
N THR A 204 -17.70 -9.82 7.32
CA THR A 204 -19.10 -9.68 7.76
C THR A 204 -19.19 -9.22 9.22
N ASP A 205 -20.36 -8.75 9.62
CA ASP A 205 -20.74 -8.40 10.99
C ASP A 205 -20.63 -9.57 11.99
N LEU A 206 -20.34 -10.81 11.54
CA LEU A 206 -19.94 -11.91 12.41
C LEU A 206 -18.76 -11.52 13.33
N VAL A 207 -17.83 -10.68 12.86
CA VAL A 207 -16.71 -10.18 13.67
C VAL A 207 -17.22 -9.46 14.92
N TYR A 208 -18.29 -8.66 14.80
CA TYR A 208 -18.91 -7.98 15.94
C TYR A 208 -19.69 -8.94 16.84
N ASP A 209 -20.40 -9.90 16.24
CA ASP A 209 -21.19 -10.91 16.96
C ASP A 209 -20.29 -11.82 17.83
N GLU A 210 -19.09 -12.14 17.35
CA GLU A 210 -18.14 -13.06 17.99
C GLU A 210 -17.20 -12.37 18.99
N ASN A 211 -16.95 -11.06 18.83
CA ASN A 211 -16.06 -10.28 19.68
C ASN A 211 -16.80 -9.28 20.58
N THR A 212 -17.90 -9.71 21.23
CA THR A 212 -18.72 -8.84 22.10
C THR A 212 -18.00 -8.19 23.29
N ASN A 213 -16.81 -8.69 23.63
CA ASN A 213 -15.91 -8.13 24.63
C ASN A 213 -15.05 -6.96 24.10
N LEU A 214 -15.01 -6.74 22.78
CA LEU A 214 -14.31 -5.64 22.13
C LEU A 214 -15.32 -4.62 21.59
N THR A 215 -14.97 -3.34 21.67
CA THR A 215 -15.70 -2.29 20.95
C THR A 215 -15.30 -2.29 19.47
N HIS A 216 -16.16 -1.76 18.59
CA HIS A 216 -15.83 -1.66 17.16
C HIS A 216 -14.53 -0.89 16.91
N ALA A 217 -14.26 0.16 17.71
CA ALA A 217 -13.01 0.90 17.64
C ALA A 217 -11.78 0.07 18.05
N GLN A 218 -11.91 -0.85 19.02
CA GLN A 218 -10.83 -1.76 19.39
C GLN A 218 -10.60 -2.84 18.31
N ILE A 219 -11.65 -3.28 17.63
CA ILE A 219 -11.55 -4.19 16.48
C ILE A 219 -10.77 -3.50 15.35
N GLN A 220 -11.15 -2.27 14.98
CA GLN A 220 -10.39 -1.47 14.01
C GLN A 220 -8.92 -1.27 14.42
N GLN A 221 -8.67 -0.92 15.69
CA GLN A 221 -7.29 -0.73 16.19
C GLN A 221 -6.46 -2.02 16.12
N LYS A 222 -7.06 -3.19 16.40
CA LYS A 222 -6.38 -4.48 16.26
C LYS A 222 -6.11 -4.81 14.79
N ALA A 223 -7.09 -4.64 13.92
CA ALA A 223 -6.94 -4.85 12.48
C ALA A 223 -5.83 -3.97 11.89
N GLU A 224 -5.77 -2.69 12.25
CA GLU A 224 -4.71 -1.78 11.83
C GLU A 224 -3.34 -2.20 12.39
N ALA A 225 -3.24 -2.46 13.70
CA ALA A 225 -1.97 -2.76 14.35
C ALA A 225 -1.36 -4.10 13.94
N TYR A 226 -2.18 -5.13 13.71
CA TYR A 226 -1.70 -6.49 13.42
C TYR A 226 -1.70 -6.83 11.93
N LEU A 227 -2.57 -6.22 11.13
CA LEU A 227 -2.78 -6.57 9.72
C LEU A 227 -2.50 -5.39 8.77
N GLY A 228 -2.32 -4.18 9.29
CA GLY A 228 -2.10 -2.99 8.46
C GLY A 228 -3.36 -2.45 7.79
N LEU A 229 -4.56 -2.86 8.25
CA LEU A 229 -5.82 -2.44 7.65
C LEU A 229 -6.21 -1.04 8.15
N SER A 230 -5.79 -0.01 7.43
CA SER A 230 -6.18 1.38 7.70
C SER A 230 -7.70 1.60 7.58
N GLN A 231 -8.38 0.79 6.78
CA GLN A 231 -9.83 0.73 6.70
C GLN A 231 -10.26 -0.73 6.68
N TYR A 232 -11.10 -1.09 7.65
CA TYR A 232 -11.64 -2.42 7.81
C TYR A 232 -13.17 -2.40 7.75
N ASP A 233 -13.69 -2.70 6.57
CA ASP A 233 -15.11 -2.62 6.25
C ASP A 233 -15.85 -3.85 6.77
N ILE A 234 -16.50 -3.69 7.93
CA ILE A 234 -17.36 -4.73 8.50
C ILE A 234 -18.81 -4.48 8.06
N THR A 235 -19.30 -5.32 7.15
CA THR A 235 -20.60 -5.15 6.48
C THR A 235 -21.62 -6.21 6.92
N ALA A 236 -22.91 -5.93 6.75
CA ALA A 236 -23.94 -6.96 6.95
C ALA A 236 -23.76 -8.12 5.94
N ASP A 237 -23.98 -9.35 6.40
CA ASP A 237 -23.95 -10.53 5.53
C ASP A 237 -25.21 -10.60 4.65
N PRO A 238 -25.10 -10.59 3.30
CA PRO A 238 -26.23 -10.68 2.38
C PRO A 238 -26.69 -12.12 2.12
N LEU A 239 -25.92 -13.13 2.57
CA LEU A 239 -26.19 -14.54 2.27
C LEU A 239 -27.38 -15.08 3.09
N ASP A 240 -27.55 -14.58 4.32
CA ASP A 240 -28.56 -15.00 5.31
C ASP A 240 -28.50 -16.52 5.58
N ASP A 241 -27.29 -17.04 5.79
CA ASP A 241 -27.04 -18.43 6.15
C ASP A 241 -26.19 -18.50 7.44
N TYR A 242 -26.08 -19.68 8.04
CA TYR A 242 -25.46 -19.84 9.36
C TYR A 242 -24.00 -19.38 9.39
N ILE A 243 -23.28 -19.53 8.27
CA ILE A 243 -21.82 -19.40 8.23
C ILE A 243 -21.35 -17.93 8.30
N LYS A 244 -22.11 -16.99 7.71
CA LYS A 244 -21.77 -15.55 7.62
C LYS A 244 -20.33 -15.27 7.18
N HIS A 245 -19.76 -16.06 6.25
CA HIS A 245 -18.42 -15.82 5.72
C HIS A 245 -18.48 -14.98 4.45
N ILE A 246 -17.62 -13.96 4.35
CA ILE A 246 -17.55 -13.08 3.18
C ILE A 246 -17.22 -13.84 1.89
N ASP A 247 -16.39 -14.88 1.95
CA ASP A 247 -16.00 -15.67 0.76
C ASP A 247 -17.16 -16.44 0.09
N CYS A 248 -18.30 -16.54 0.76
CA CYS A 248 -19.51 -17.17 0.23
C CYS A 248 -20.33 -16.23 -0.66
N TRP A 249 -19.99 -14.93 -0.70
CA TRP A 249 -20.71 -13.94 -1.50
C TRP A 249 -19.86 -12.81 -2.08
N GLY A 250 -18.61 -12.62 -1.63
CA GLY A 250 -17.72 -11.54 -2.03
C GLY A 250 -16.27 -11.99 -2.15
N LYS A 251 -15.49 -11.39 -3.06
CA LYS A 251 -14.05 -11.65 -3.20
C LYS A 251 -13.33 -10.47 -3.87
N TYR A 252 -12.27 -9.94 -3.27
CA TYR A 252 -11.35 -9.06 -4.00
C TYR A 252 -10.59 -9.86 -5.07
N LEU A 253 -10.57 -9.33 -6.30
CA LEU A 253 -9.88 -9.92 -7.45
C LEU A 253 -8.59 -9.19 -7.81
N ALA A 254 -8.51 -7.90 -7.45
CA ALA A 254 -7.37 -7.02 -7.56
C ALA A 254 -7.60 -5.84 -6.59
N PRO A 255 -6.62 -4.93 -6.38
CA PRO A 255 -6.82 -3.80 -5.48
C PRO A 255 -8.01 -2.91 -5.82
N ASP A 256 -8.44 -2.87 -7.09
CA ASP A 256 -9.57 -2.08 -7.56
C ASP A 256 -10.75 -2.89 -8.11
N LYS A 257 -10.70 -4.23 -8.02
CA LYS A 257 -11.73 -5.14 -8.58
C LYS A 257 -12.28 -6.03 -7.48
N ILE A 258 -13.61 -6.12 -7.40
CA ILE A 258 -14.30 -6.99 -6.46
C ILE A 258 -15.41 -7.77 -7.16
N LEU A 259 -15.53 -9.05 -6.83
CA LEU A 259 -16.63 -9.91 -7.24
C LEU A 259 -17.68 -9.98 -6.14
N ILE A 260 -18.94 -9.75 -6.50
CA ILE A 260 -20.09 -9.87 -5.59
C ILE A 260 -21.14 -10.82 -6.19
N GLY A 261 -21.69 -11.70 -5.36
CA GLY A 261 -22.77 -12.59 -5.73
C GLY A 261 -24.02 -11.84 -6.20
N GLN A 262 -24.85 -12.51 -6.97
CA GLN A 262 -26.12 -11.99 -7.44
C GLN A 262 -27.18 -13.08 -7.41
N VAL A 263 -28.34 -12.76 -6.83
CA VAL A 263 -29.52 -13.62 -6.81
C VAL A 263 -30.59 -13.09 -7.76
N SER A 264 -31.67 -13.84 -7.97
CA SER A 264 -32.76 -13.37 -8.83
C SER A 264 -33.53 -12.22 -8.16
N GLN A 265 -34.14 -11.33 -8.94
CA GLN A 265 -34.97 -10.22 -8.40
C GLN A 265 -36.14 -10.68 -7.51
N SER A 266 -36.56 -11.94 -7.64
CA SER A 266 -37.60 -12.53 -6.80
C SER A 266 -37.07 -13.17 -5.51
N ASP A 267 -35.75 -13.31 -5.36
CA ASP A 267 -35.13 -13.77 -4.11
C ASP A 267 -35.30 -12.70 -3.04
N TYR A 268 -35.59 -13.11 -1.81
CA TYR A 268 -35.81 -12.18 -0.71
C TYR A 268 -34.53 -11.43 -0.32
N ARG A 269 -33.35 -12.00 -0.59
CA ARG A 269 -32.01 -11.42 -0.35
C ARG A 269 -31.57 -10.45 -1.44
N TYR A 270 -32.34 -10.31 -2.52
CA TYR A 270 -31.94 -9.47 -3.66
C TYR A 270 -31.60 -8.04 -3.22
N GLY A 271 -32.38 -7.46 -2.31
CA GLY A 271 -32.13 -6.13 -1.77
C GLY A 271 -30.77 -6.03 -1.08
N ASP A 272 -30.38 -7.06 -0.33
CA ASP A 272 -29.13 -7.08 0.44
C ASP A 272 -27.90 -7.23 -0.48
N TYR A 273 -27.99 -8.13 -1.48
CA TYR A 273 -26.95 -8.28 -2.51
C TYR A 273 -26.76 -7.03 -3.37
N GLU A 274 -27.83 -6.33 -3.73
CA GLU A 274 -27.70 -5.07 -4.48
C GLU A 274 -27.18 -3.94 -3.59
N ALA A 275 -27.53 -3.91 -2.30
CA ALA A 275 -27.01 -2.93 -1.36
C ALA A 275 -25.49 -3.05 -1.18
N ILE A 276 -24.97 -4.26 -0.98
CA ILE A 276 -23.52 -4.49 -0.82
C ILE A 276 -22.75 -4.25 -2.12
N ALA A 277 -23.31 -4.63 -3.28
CA ALA A 277 -22.72 -4.31 -4.57
C ALA A 277 -22.65 -2.80 -4.80
N ASN A 278 -23.70 -2.06 -4.42
CA ASN A 278 -23.71 -0.60 -4.51
C ASN A 278 -22.72 0.05 -3.54
N TYR A 279 -22.57 -0.48 -2.33
CA TYR A 279 -21.59 0.01 -1.36
C TYR A 279 -20.18 0.04 -1.96
N PHE A 280 -19.68 -1.11 -2.44
CA PHE A 280 -18.36 -1.18 -3.06
C PHE A 280 -18.26 -0.36 -4.36
N ALA A 281 -19.35 -0.29 -5.16
CA ALA A 281 -19.36 0.53 -6.38
C ALA A 281 -19.27 2.04 -6.11
N THR A 282 -19.45 2.47 -4.85
CA THR A 282 -19.34 3.88 -4.43
C THR A 282 -18.16 4.16 -3.51
N GLU A 283 -17.54 3.13 -2.94
CA GLU A 283 -16.40 3.24 -2.04
C GLU A 283 -15.10 3.26 -2.83
N ASN A 284 -14.20 4.17 -2.48
CA ASN A 284 -12.89 4.26 -3.14
C ASN A 284 -12.01 3.08 -2.74
N CYS A 285 -11.41 2.42 -3.73
CA CYS A 285 -10.36 1.44 -3.53
C CYS A 285 -9.03 2.10 -3.18
N SER A 286 -8.00 1.29 -2.89
CA SER A 286 -6.64 1.77 -2.56
C SER A 286 -5.96 2.60 -3.64
N TYR A 287 -6.45 2.56 -4.88
CA TYR A 287 -5.97 3.43 -5.95
C TYR A 287 -6.69 4.80 -6.01
N GLY A 288 -7.63 5.07 -5.11
CA GLY A 288 -8.24 6.39 -4.92
C GLY A 288 -9.53 6.65 -5.71
N TYR A 289 -10.09 5.63 -6.36
CA TYR A 289 -11.34 5.70 -7.13
C TYR A 289 -12.27 4.51 -6.80
N PRO A 290 -13.57 4.55 -7.14
CA PRO A 290 -14.50 3.50 -6.74
C PRO A 290 -14.18 2.10 -7.30
N TYR A 291 -14.47 1.04 -6.56
CA TYR A 291 -14.23 -0.33 -7.03
C TYR A 291 -14.99 -0.67 -8.32
N HIS A 292 -14.33 -1.42 -9.21
CA HIS A 292 -14.97 -2.14 -10.29
C HIS A 292 -15.68 -3.38 -9.73
N VAL A 293 -17.01 -3.30 -9.62
CA VAL A 293 -17.84 -4.39 -9.09
C VAL A 293 -18.29 -5.33 -10.21
N TYR A 294 -17.78 -6.56 -10.17
CA TYR A 294 -18.21 -7.67 -11.02
C TYR A 294 -19.31 -8.48 -10.32
N ARG A 295 -20.29 -8.96 -11.09
CA ARG A 295 -21.44 -9.68 -10.55
C ARG A 295 -21.48 -11.12 -11.07
N VAL A 296 -21.66 -12.09 -10.18
CA VAL A 296 -21.81 -13.50 -10.55
C VAL A 296 -23.13 -14.06 -10.06
N PHE A 297 -23.91 -14.66 -10.97
CA PHE A 297 -25.22 -15.21 -10.60
C PHE A 297 -25.06 -16.49 -9.76
N THR A 298 -25.39 -16.40 -8.48
CA THR A 298 -25.39 -17.49 -7.51
C THR A 298 -26.75 -17.56 -6.80
N PRO A 299 -27.70 -18.35 -7.35
CA PRO A 299 -29.04 -18.42 -6.78
C PRO A 299 -29.10 -19.09 -5.41
N GLY A 300 -28.02 -19.73 -4.95
CA GLY A 300 -27.98 -20.43 -3.65
C GLY A 300 -28.87 -21.68 -3.58
N THR A 301 -29.55 -22.06 -4.65
CA THR A 301 -30.40 -23.26 -4.74
C THR A 301 -29.68 -24.40 -5.46
N PRO A 302 -29.91 -25.68 -5.09
CA PRO A 302 -29.30 -26.82 -5.78
C PRO A 302 -29.55 -26.84 -7.30
N PRO A 303 -28.55 -27.24 -8.13
CA PRO A 303 -27.18 -27.58 -7.74
C PRO A 303 -26.43 -26.35 -7.18
N ASN A 304 -25.58 -26.56 -6.18
CA ASN A 304 -24.88 -25.48 -5.48
C ASN A 304 -24.05 -24.63 -6.46
N THR A 305 -23.98 -23.32 -6.22
CA THR A 305 -23.29 -22.34 -7.08
C THR A 305 -22.33 -21.46 -6.27
N PRO A 306 -21.32 -22.02 -5.59
CA PRO A 306 -20.40 -21.27 -4.74
C PRO A 306 -19.33 -20.50 -5.52
N TYR A 307 -19.70 -19.82 -6.60
CA TYR A 307 -18.73 -19.28 -7.57
C TYR A 307 -17.79 -18.20 -7.01
N THR A 308 -18.18 -17.50 -5.94
CA THR A 308 -17.31 -16.53 -5.24
C THR A 308 -16.25 -17.21 -4.39
N ASN A 309 -16.46 -18.48 -4.01
CA ASN A 309 -15.59 -19.28 -3.18
C ASN A 309 -14.44 -19.90 -4.00
N SER A 310 -13.83 -19.07 -4.85
CA SER A 310 -12.69 -19.40 -5.71
C SER A 310 -11.37 -19.13 -5.00
N LEU A 311 -10.30 -19.73 -5.53
CA LEU A 311 -8.93 -19.54 -5.06
C LEU A 311 -8.09 -18.92 -6.18
N ILE A 312 -7.45 -17.80 -5.89
CA ILE A 312 -6.44 -17.20 -6.75
C ILE A 312 -5.07 -17.72 -6.30
N LEU A 313 -4.28 -18.25 -7.23
CA LEU A 313 -2.91 -18.69 -6.99
C LEU A 313 -2.06 -18.25 -8.17
N ASN A 314 -1.26 -17.20 -7.94
CA ASN A 314 -0.44 -16.57 -8.98
C ASN A 314 -1.29 -16.27 -10.22
N ASN A 315 -0.92 -16.76 -11.40
CA ASN A 315 -1.64 -16.49 -12.65
C ASN A 315 -2.87 -17.39 -12.89
N LYS A 316 -3.29 -18.20 -11.92
CA LYS A 316 -4.44 -19.12 -12.04
C LYS A 316 -5.56 -18.75 -11.08
N VAL A 317 -6.80 -18.93 -11.53
CA VAL A 317 -8.00 -18.80 -10.69
C VAL A 317 -8.83 -20.07 -10.76
N PHE A 318 -8.96 -20.74 -9.62
CA PHE A 318 -9.72 -21.98 -9.48
C PHE A 318 -11.14 -21.68 -9.00
N VAL A 319 -12.12 -21.89 -9.88
CA VAL A 319 -13.53 -21.58 -9.61
C VAL A 319 -14.29 -22.89 -9.34
N PRO A 320 -14.93 -23.07 -8.16
CA PRO A 320 -15.70 -24.29 -7.90
C PRO A 320 -16.94 -24.34 -8.78
N ILE A 321 -17.12 -25.46 -9.50
CA ILE A 321 -18.29 -25.71 -10.36
C ILE A 321 -18.95 -27.04 -9.98
N THR A 322 -20.25 -27.17 -10.27
CA THR A 322 -21.06 -28.32 -9.81
C THR A 322 -21.83 -29.01 -10.94
N GLY A 323 -21.61 -28.62 -12.19
CA GLY A 323 -22.43 -29.04 -13.33
C GLY A 323 -23.73 -28.23 -13.43
N SER A 324 -23.76 -27.05 -12.80
CA SER A 324 -24.88 -26.13 -12.87
C SER A 324 -24.96 -25.49 -14.25
N GLN A 325 -26.17 -25.13 -14.68
CA GLN A 325 -26.36 -24.41 -15.95
C GLN A 325 -25.68 -23.02 -15.96
N TYR A 326 -25.29 -22.51 -14.80
CA TYR A 326 -24.65 -21.21 -14.64
C TYR A 326 -23.11 -21.28 -14.63
N ASP A 327 -22.50 -22.48 -14.63
CA ASP A 327 -21.05 -22.66 -14.50
C ASP A 327 -20.28 -21.85 -15.55
N ASN A 328 -20.64 -21.99 -16.83
CA ASN A 328 -19.96 -21.28 -17.93
C ASN A 328 -20.12 -19.75 -17.84
N GLN A 329 -21.26 -19.27 -17.33
CA GLN A 329 -21.47 -17.83 -17.15
C GLN A 329 -20.62 -17.30 -16.00
N ALA A 330 -20.46 -18.07 -14.92
CA ALA A 330 -19.60 -17.70 -13.81
C ALA A 330 -18.12 -17.64 -14.25
N LEU A 331 -17.64 -18.62 -15.02
CA LEU A 331 -16.28 -18.60 -15.55
C LEU A 331 -16.03 -17.38 -16.44
N ALA A 332 -16.98 -17.03 -17.33
CA ALA A 332 -16.87 -15.85 -18.19
C ALA A 332 -16.80 -14.51 -17.41
N VAL A 333 -17.40 -14.44 -16.22
CA VAL A 333 -17.28 -13.25 -15.34
C VAL A 333 -15.84 -13.11 -14.84
N TYR A 334 -15.20 -14.20 -14.42
CA TYR A 334 -13.80 -14.19 -14.02
C TYR A 334 -12.88 -13.86 -15.19
N GLU A 335 -13.10 -14.45 -16.38
CA GLU A 335 -12.32 -14.14 -17.59
C GLU A 335 -12.38 -12.65 -17.95
N ALA A 336 -13.53 -12.00 -17.76
CA ALA A 336 -13.70 -10.57 -17.99
C ALA A 336 -13.09 -9.71 -16.88
N ALA A 337 -13.10 -10.18 -15.63
CA ALA A 337 -12.60 -9.44 -14.48
C ALA A 337 -11.07 -9.51 -14.35
N MET A 338 -10.48 -10.63 -14.76
CA MET A 338 -9.07 -10.95 -14.55
C MET A 338 -8.38 -11.30 -15.88
N PRO A 339 -8.22 -10.34 -16.81
CA PRO A 339 -7.52 -10.57 -18.07
C PRO A 339 -6.11 -11.15 -17.85
N GLY A 340 -5.73 -12.13 -18.68
CA GLY A 340 -4.45 -12.81 -18.61
C GLY A 340 -4.39 -13.98 -17.62
N TYR A 341 -5.26 -14.03 -16.62
CA TYR A 341 -5.34 -15.18 -15.71
C TYR A 341 -5.90 -16.41 -16.44
N GLU A 342 -5.39 -17.59 -16.08
CA GLU A 342 -5.98 -18.86 -16.50
C GLU A 342 -7.13 -19.23 -15.54
N ILE A 343 -8.37 -19.15 -16.06
CA ILE A 343 -9.58 -19.44 -15.28
C ILE A 343 -9.94 -20.92 -15.41
N ILE A 344 -9.90 -21.66 -14.30
CA ILE A 344 -10.05 -23.11 -14.27
C ILE A 344 -11.28 -23.49 -13.45
N GLY A 345 -12.28 -24.07 -14.12
CA GLY A 345 -13.46 -24.64 -13.46
C GLY A 345 -13.13 -25.98 -12.78
N VAL A 346 -13.32 -26.06 -11.46
CA VAL A 346 -13.04 -27.25 -10.64
C VAL A 346 -14.32 -27.95 -10.27
N TYR A 347 -14.66 -29.00 -11.04
CA TYR A 347 -15.85 -29.81 -10.77
C TYR A 347 -15.68 -30.72 -9.57
N TYR A 348 -16.57 -30.60 -8.59
CA TYR A 348 -16.66 -31.54 -7.47
C TYR A 348 -18.06 -31.54 -6.86
N ASN A 349 -18.63 -32.73 -6.64
CA ASN A 349 -19.95 -32.88 -6.02
C ASN A 349 -19.99 -32.54 -4.52
N GLY A 350 -18.81 -32.37 -3.89
CA GLY A 350 -18.69 -32.02 -2.49
C GLY A 350 -18.69 -30.51 -2.22
N TRP A 351 -18.96 -29.67 -3.22
CA TRP A 351 -19.10 -28.22 -3.04
C TRP A 351 -20.48 -27.82 -2.53
N TYR A 352 -20.50 -26.90 -1.57
CA TYR A 352 -21.70 -26.30 -0.96
C TYR A 352 -21.63 -24.77 -1.09
N ASN A 353 -22.78 -24.10 -1.06
CA ASN A 353 -22.82 -22.63 -1.11
C ASN A 353 -22.12 -21.95 0.07
N THR A 354 -21.98 -22.67 1.18
CA THR A 354 -21.35 -22.22 2.43
C THR A 354 -19.98 -22.88 2.69
N ASP A 355 -19.52 -23.73 1.78
CA ASP A 355 -18.25 -24.47 1.90
C ASP A 355 -17.84 -25.06 0.54
N ALA A 356 -16.86 -24.46 -0.12
CA ALA A 356 -16.33 -24.96 -1.38
C ALA A 356 -14.81 -24.87 -1.44
N LEU A 357 -14.25 -24.41 -2.57
CA LEU A 357 -12.83 -24.54 -2.84
C LEU A 357 -12.00 -23.62 -1.95
N HIS A 358 -12.35 -22.34 -1.88
CA HIS A 358 -11.65 -21.35 -1.08
C HIS A 358 -11.60 -21.72 0.40
N CYS A 359 -12.67 -22.30 0.96
CA CYS A 359 -12.71 -22.71 2.37
C CYS A 359 -11.71 -23.83 2.71
N ARG A 360 -11.18 -24.55 1.71
CA ARG A 360 -10.39 -25.79 1.90
C ARG A 360 -8.94 -25.67 1.43
N ALA A 361 -8.50 -24.45 1.12
CA ALA A 361 -7.15 -24.13 0.70
C ALA A 361 -6.78 -22.69 1.08
N ILE A 362 -5.51 -22.44 1.38
CA ILE A 362 -4.96 -21.10 1.60
C ILE A 362 -3.59 -20.98 0.94
N GLY A 363 -3.35 -19.88 0.23
CA GLY A 363 -2.04 -19.57 -0.33
C GLY A 363 -1.03 -19.32 0.78
N VAL A 364 0.19 -19.79 0.59
CA VAL A 364 1.36 -19.45 1.43
C VAL A 364 2.12 -18.37 0.68
N ALA A 365 2.12 -17.16 1.23
CA ALA A 365 2.77 -16.00 0.63
C ALA A 365 4.26 -16.29 0.35
N ASP A 366 4.78 -15.79 -0.77
CA ASP A 366 6.22 -15.77 -1.00
C ASP A 366 6.87 -14.79 -0.01
N ILE A 367 7.52 -15.34 1.01
CA ILE A 367 8.16 -14.57 2.08
C ILE A 367 9.35 -13.73 1.59
N GLY A 368 9.84 -13.99 0.38
CA GLY A 368 10.88 -13.19 -0.29
C GLY A 368 10.36 -12.39 -1.47
N MET A 369 9.04 -12.19 -1.61
CA MET A 369 8.44 -11.59 -2.81
C MET A 369 9.11 -10.27 -3.22
N LEU A 370 9.18 -10.05 -4.53
CA LEU A 370 9.42 -8.72 -5.08
C LEU A 370 8.07 -8.03 -5.25
N PHE A 371 7.90 -6.87 -4.62
CA PHE A 371 6.64 -6.13 -4.60
C PHE A 371 6.82 -4.77 -5.26
N ILE A 372 5.89 -4.41 -6.15
CA ILE A 372 5.83 -3.12 -6.82
C ILE A 372 4.50 -2.47 -6.44
N ASP A 373 4.59 -1.37 -5.70
CA ASP A 373 3.47 -0.56 -5.25
C ASP A 373 3.40 0.72 -6.08
N HIS A 374 2.30 0.91 -6.80
CA HIS A 374 2.07 2.06 -7.67
C HIS A 374 0.59 2.47 -7.59
N ARG A 375 0.31 3.77 -7.75
CA ARG A 375 -1.05 4.31 -7.83
C ARG A 375 -1.34 4.72 -9.28
N PRO A 376 -2.20 4.00 -10.01
CA PRO A 376 -2.38 4.24 -11.41
C PRO A 376 -3.23 5.47 -11.74
N TYR A 377 -2.87 6.17 -12.81
CA TYR A 377 -3.76 7.12 -13.47
C TYR A 377 -4.97 6.44 -14.09
N GLN A 378 -6.09 7.17 -14.09
CA GLN A 378 -7.41 6.70 -14.51
C GLN A 378 -8.14 7.74 -15.34
N ASN A 379 -9.19 7.29 -16.04
CA ASN A 379 -10.12 8.14 -16.78
C ASN A 379 -9.40 9.05 -17.79
N THR A 380 -9.57 10.36 -17.63
CA THR A 380 -8.98 11.38 -18.49
C THR A 380 -7.97 12.17 -17.68
N LEU A 381 -6.70 12.10 -18.07
CA LEU A 381 -5.63 12.93 -17.54
C LEU A 381 -5.48 14.17 -18.41
N ALA A 382 -5.33 15.37 -17.84
CA ALA A 382 -5.06 16.56 -18.64
C ALA A 382 -3.78 16.36 -19.46
N TRP A 383 -3.75 16.83 -20.72
CA TRP A 383 -2.53 16.76 -21.52
C TRP A 383 -1.39 17.49 -20.80
N SER A 384 -0.20 16.90 -20.89
CA SER A 384 1.06 17.50 -20.49
C SER A 384 2.20 16.96 -21.35
N ASP A 385 3.34 17.63 -21.38
CA ASP A 385 4.52 17.17 -22.13
C ASP A 385 5.07 15.82 -21.60
N SER A 386 4.83 15.53 -20.32
CA SER A 386 5.18 14.27 -19.66
C SER A 386 4.21 13.91 -18.53
N THR A 387 4.05 12.60 -18.27
CA THR A 387 3.34 12.08 -17.09
C THR A 387 4.33 11.30 -16.24
N ALA A 388 4.59 11.76 -15.01
CA ALA A 388 5.43 11.05 -14.04
C ALA A 388 4.78 9.71 -13.64
N ILE A 389 5.59 8.68 -13.40
CA ILE A 389 5.18 7.37 -12.92
C ILE A 389 6.10 7.03 -11.76
N ASP A 390 5.58 7.18 -10.55
CA ASP A 390 6.26 6.81 -9.31
C ASP A 390 5.88 5.38 -8.90
N ALA A 391 6.82 4.64 -8.34
CA ALA A 391 6.55 3.35 -7.75
C ALA A 391 7.49 3.09 -6.58
N ARG A 392 6.96 2.44 -5.55
CA ARG A 392 7.77 1.86 -4.48
C ARG A 392 8.06 0.40 -4.82
N VAL A 393 9.34 0.03 -4.86
CA VAL A 393 9.80 -1.33 -5.18
C VAL A 393 10.49 -1.93 -3.97
N VAL A 394 9.93 -3.02 -3.44
CA VAL A 394 10.37 -3.67 -2.21
C VAL A 394 10.79 -5.11 -2.50
N ALA A 395 12.07 -5.43 -2.27
CA ALA A 395 12.56 -6.80 -2.31
C ALA A 395 12.51 -7.40 -0.89
N TYR A 396 11.45 -8.12 -0.55
CA TYR A 396 11.29 -8.69 0.79
C TYR A 396 12.31 -9.80 1.11
N ALA A 397 12.99 -10.35 0.09
CA ALA A 397 14.16 -11.20 0.28
C ALA A 397 15.33 -10.48 0.98
N GLY A 398 15.31 -9.13 1.04
CA GLY A 398 16.40 -8.32 1.60
C GLY A 398 17.59 -8.14 0.66
N GLU A 399 17.45 -8.56 -0.59
CA GLU A 399 18.49 -8.57 -1.60
C GLU A 399 18.38 -7.37 -2.56
N GLY A 400 19.45 -7.06 -3.29
CA GLY A 400 19.47 -5.93 -4.21
C GLY A 400 18.57 -6.11 -5.45
N LEU A 401 18.21 -5.00 -6.09
CA LEU A 401 17.44 -4.98 -7.34
C LEU A 401 18.35 -4.88 -8.56
N TYR A 402 18.00 -5.56 -9.66
CA TYR A 402 18.66 -5.33 -10.94
C TYR A 402 18.12 -4.04 -11.56
N GLN A 403 18.89 -2.97 -11.45
CA GLN A 403 18.46 -1.62 -11.86
C GLN A 403 18.01 -1.54 -13.33
N ASP A 404 18.63 -2.32 -14.23
CA ASP A 404 18.28 -2.41 -15.66
C ASP A 404 16.99 -3.22 -15.94
N SER A 405 16.45 -3.90 -14.93
CA SER A 405 15.20 -4.65 -15.00
C SER A 405 13.97 -3.88 -14.49
N LEU A 406 14.19 -2.78 -13.77
CA LEU A 406 13.12 -1.90 -13.28
C LEU A 406 12.63 -1.03 -14.44
N LEU A 407 11.53 -1.45 -15.07
CA LEU A 407 11.07 -0.90 -16.34
C LEU A 407 9.59 -0.51 -16.29
N LEU A 408 9.30 0.67 -16.84
CA LEU A 408 7.99 1.07 -17.31
C LEU A 408 7.86 0.62 -18.76
N HIS A 409 6.79 -0.10 -19.06
CA HIS A 409 6.39 -0.44 -20.42
C HIS A 409 5.12 0.32 -20.74
N TYR A 410 5.13 1.18 -21.75
CA TYR A 410 3.94 1.93 -22.14
C TYR A 410 3.75 1.96 -23.66
N ARG A 411 2.49 2.04 -24.11
CA ARG A 411 2.15 2.24 -25.51
C ARG A 411 1.07 3.30 -25.64
N ILE A 412 1.10 3.99 -26.77
CA ILE A 412 0.13 5.02 -27.12
C ILE A 412 -0.78 4.45 -28.20
N ASN A 413 -2.08 4.49 -27.96
CA ASN A 413 -3.11 3.88 -28.78
C ASN A 413 -2.75 2.41 -29.10
N ASN A 414 -2.78 2.03 -30.37
CA ASN A 414 -2.40 0.70 -30.86
C ASN A 414 -0.92 0.61 -31.30
N GLY A 415 -0.07 1.52 -30.80
CA GLY A 415 1.37 1.50 -31.05
C GLY A 415 2.09 0.34 -30.36
N ALA A 416 3.38 0.18 -30.66
CA ALA A 416 4.25 -0.76 -29.96
C ALA A 416 4.59 -0.25 -28.54
N TYR A 417 4.83 -1.18 -27.62
CA TYR A 417 5.36 -0.86 -26.30
C TYR A 417 6.74 -0.22 -26.41
N GLN A 418 6.90 0.88 -25.71
CA GLN A 418 8.14 1.57 -25.42
C GLN A 418 8.55 1.24 -23.99
N GLN A 419 9.85 1.25 -23.72
CA GLN A 419 10.40 0.96 -22.41
C GLN A 419 11.16 2.16 -21.89
N ARG A 420 11.01 2.43 -20.60
CA ARG A 420 11.82 3.38 -19.86
C ARG A 420 12.22 2.80 -18.53
N GLN A 421 13.44 3.12 -18.12
CA GLN A 421 13.96 2.67 -16.85
C GLN A 421 13.35 3.50 -15.72
N LEU A 422 13.02 2.83 -14.61
CA LEU A 422 12.68 3.47 -13.35
C LEU A 422 13.98 3.90 -12.66
N MET A 423 14.09 5.19 -12.37
CA MET A 423 15.27 5.77 -11.73
C MET A 423 15.07 5.84 -10.22
N HIS A 424 16.08 5.43 -9.47
CA HIS A 424 16.04 5.51 -8.01
C HIS A 424 15.97 6.97 -7.54
N GLU A 425 15.02 7.26 -6.65
CA GLU A 425 14.89 8.57 -6.03
C GLU A 425 15.49 8.56 -4.62
N SER A 426 14.87 7.78 -3.73
CA SER A 426 15.27 7.65 -2.33
C SER A 426 14.59 6.44 -1.70
N GLY A 427 15.25 5.79 -0.74
CA GLY A 427 14.68 4.62 -0.06
C GLY A 427 14.29 3.54 -1.07
N GLU A 428 13.00 3.19 -1.08
CA GLU A 428 12.39 2.20 -1.97
C GLU A 428 11.64 2.84 -3.15
N ASN A 429 11.73 4.16 -3.32
CA ASN A 429 10.98 4.92 -4.31
C ASN A 429 11.77 5.12 -5.60
N TYR A 430 11.05 4.96 -6.70
CA TYR A 430 11.55 5.06 -8.06
C TYR A 430 10.58 5.88 -8.92
N GLU A 431 11.12 6.60 -9.90
CA GLU A 431 10.32 7.42 -10.80
C GLU A 431 10.77 7.26 -12.26
N THR A 432 9.83 7.39 -13.19
CA THR A 432 10.10 7.59 -14.62
C THR A 432 8.96 8.38 -15.26
N TYR A 433 9.00 8.58 -16.58
CA TYR A 433 8.05 9.45 -17.27
C TYR A 433 7.50 8.83 -18.55
N ILE A 434 6.19 8.87 -18.75
CA ILE A 434 5.55 8.61 -20.04
C ILE A 434 5.67 9.88 -20.89
N LEU A 435 6.16 9.75 -22.13
CA LEU A 435 6.37 10.86 -23.07
C LEU A 435 5.69 10.62 -24.43
N ASN A 436 5.58 11.68 -25.23
CA ASN A 436 5.23 11.67 -26.65
C ASN A 436 3.77 11.25 -26.98
N TYR A 437 2.82 11.54 -26.08
CA TYR A 437 1.38 11.43 -26.38
C TYR A 437 0.78 12.82 -26.70
N ALA A 438 -0.36 12.83 -27.36
CA ALA A 438 -1.13 14.02 -27.69
C ALA A 438 -2.53 13.97 -27.04
N GLU A 439 -3.19 15.12 -26.96
CA GLU A 439 -4.62 15.17 -26.61
C GLU A 439 -5.43 14.21 -27.50
N GLY A 440 -6.29 13.41 -26.85
CA GLY A 440 -7.13 12.39 -27.47
C GLY A 440 -6.48 11.00 -27.54
N ASP A 441 -5.19 10.88 -27.24
CA ASP A 441 -4.53 9.56 -27.19
C ASP A 441 -5.00 8.74 -25.98
N THR A 442 -4.95 7.42 -26.12
CA THR A 442 -5.09 6.49 -24.99
C THR A 442 -3.75 5.88 -24.67
N VAL A 443 -3.30 5.99 -23.42
CA VAL A 443 -2.04 5.41 -22.95
C VAL A 443 -2.34 4.13 -22.18
N TYR A 444 -1.59 3.07 -22.48
CA TYR A 444 -1.60 1.81 -21.73
C TYR A 444 -0.21 1.57 -21.15
N TYR A 445 -0.10 1.17 -19.89
CA TYR A 445 1.20 0.93 -19.27
C TYR A 445 1.18 -0.11 -18.15
N TYR A 446 2.35 -0.66 -17.85
CA TYR A 446 2.60 -1.51 -16.69
C TYR A 446 4.07 -1.41 -16.28
N LEU A 447 4.38 -1.85 -15.07
CA LEU A 447 5.73 -1.86 -14.50
C LEU A 447 6.24 -3.29 -14.38
N THR A 448 7.55 -3.49 -14.48
CA THR A 448 8.22 -4.75 -14.18
C THR A 448 9.49 -4.52 -13.36
N GLY A 449 9.89 -5.53 -12.62
CA GLY A 449 11.18 -5.55 -11.92
C GLY A 449 11.69 -6.96 -11.68
N VAL A 450 13.00 -7.07 -11.47
CA VAL A 450 13.69 -8.30 -11.09
C VAL A 450 14.66 -8.00 -9.95
N ASP A 451 14.64 -8.85 -8.93
CA ASP A 451 15.62 -8.80 -7.84
C ASP A 451 16.79 -9.77 -8.08
N SER A 452 17.84 -9.63 -7.28
CA SER A 452 19.03 -10.49 -7.38
C SER A 452 18.81 -11.94 -6.92
N THR A 453 17.61 -12.29 -6.46
CA THR A 453 17.17 -13.68 -6.26
C THR A 453 16.46 -14.25 -7.48
N GLU A 454 16.42 -13.50 -8.59
CA GLU A 454 15.71 -13.83 -9.83
C GLU A 454 14.18 -13.89 -9.66
N ARG A 455 13.63 -13.23 -8.64
CA ARG A 455 12.18 -13.04 -8.55
C ARG A 455 11.75 -11.93 -9.48
N HIS A 456 10.66 -12.18 -10.19
CA HIS A 456 10.07 -11.25 -11.12
C HIS A 456 8.78 -10.68 -10.53
N ALA A 457 8.55 -9.40 -10.72
CA ALA A 457 7.30 -8.74 -10.37
C ALA A 457 6.79 -7.91 -11.54
N SER A 458 5.46 -7.82 -11.66
CA SER A 458 4.78 -6.88 -12.53
C SER A 458 3.72 -6.12 -11.75
N HIS A 459 3.44 -4.89 -12.16
CA HIS A 459 2.32 -4.10 -11.65
C HIS A 459 1.53 -3.49 -12.82
N PRO A 460 0.25 -3.86 -13.02
CA PRO A 460 -0.51 -4.89 -12.29
C PRO A 460 0.11 -6.28 -12.39
N PHE A 461 -0.38 -7.23 -11.58
CA PHE A 461 0.19 -8.58 -11.48
C PHE A 461 0.35 -9.28 -12.85
N MET A 462 -0.61 -9.10 -13.77
CA MET A 462 -0.57 -9.68 -15.12
C MET A 462 0.15 -8.81 -16.17
N GLY A 463 0.72 -7.68 -15.78
CA GLY A 463 1.52 -6.80 -16.61
C GLY A 463 0.83 -6.44 -17.93
N ALA A 464 1.39 -6.91 -19.06
CA ALA A 464 0.93 -6.58 -20.39
C ALA A 464 -0.49 -7.07 -20.74
N ASP A 465 -0.99 -8.10 -20.06
CA ASP A 465 -2.31 -8.70 -20.32
C ASP A 465 -3.45 -7.92 -19.65
N ASP A 466 -3.16 -7.17 -18.58
CA ASP A 466 -4.10 -6.29 -17.88
C ASP A 466 -3.41 -4.95 -17.52
N PRO A 467 -2.97 -4.15 -18.51
CA PRO A 467 -2.22 -2.94 -18.26
C PRO A 467 -3.12 -1.82 -17.72
N HIS A 468 -2.55 -0.93 -16.93
CA HIS A 468 -3.18 0.34 -16.55
C HIS A 468 -3.48 1.19 -17.78
N MET A 469 -4.52 2.03 -17.71
CA MET A 469 -4.94 2.85 -18.85
C MET A 469 -5.51 4.20 -18.42
N PHE A 470 -5.14 5.25 -19.17
CA PHE A 470 -5.80 6.55 -19.13
C PHE A 470 -5.92 7.15 -20.54
N VAL A 471 -6.87 8.07 -20.70
CA VAL A 471 -7.06 8.89 -21.91
C VAL A 471 -6.47 10.26 -21.67
N VAL A 472 -5.80 10.82 -22.67
CA VAL A 472 -5.25 12.17 -22.58
C VAL A 472 -6.31 13.19 -23.00
N GLY A 473 -6.69 14.05 -22.08
CA GLY A 473 -7.66 15.13 -22.25
C GLY A 473 -7.02 16.44 -22.72
N PRO A 474 -7.82 17.51 -22.88
CA PRO A 474 -7.30 18.81 -23.29
C PRO A 474 -6.37 19.42 -22.24
N GLN A 475 -5.45 20.30 -22.68
CA GLN A 475 -4.51 21.00 -21.81
C GLN A 475 -5.14 22.11 -20.93
N THR A 476 -6.46 22.09 -20.73
CA THR A 476 -7.18 23.12 -19.96
C THR A 476 -7.77 22.52 -18.69
N GLN A 477 -7.18 22.86 -17.54
CA GLN A 477 -7.86 22.72 -16.25
C GLN A 477 -8.58 24.04 -15.95
N ASN A 478 -9.91 23.98 -15.82
CA ASN A 478 -10.77 25.11 -15.47
C ASN A 478 -10.61 26.35 -16.38
N GLY A 479 -10.11 26.18 -17.61
CA GLY A 479 -9.91 27.29 -18.57
C GLY A 479 -8.58 28.04 -18.42
N LEU A 480 -7.65 27.56 -17.60
CA LEU A 480 -6.24 27.99 -17.62
C LEU A 480 -5.40 26.95 -18.37
N GLU A 481 -4.50 27.42 -19.22
CA GLU A 481 -3.47 26.64 -19.91
C GLU A 481 -2.08 27.09 -19.43
N VAL A 482 -1.19 26.15 -19.14
CA VAL A 482 0.23 26.44 -18.85
C VAL A 482 1.07 25.81 -19.95
N THR A 483 1.86 26.61 -20.67
CA THR A 483 2.53 26.14 -21.89
C THR A 483 3.90 26.80 -22.13
N PRO A 484 4.96 26.02 -22.45
CA PRO A 484 5.03 24.58 -22.20
C PRO A 484 4.93 24.28 -20.70
N ASP A 485 4.45 23.11 -20.34
CA ASP A 485 4.43 22.65 -18.94
C ASP A 485 5.69 21.86 -18.57
N THR A 486 6.60 21.62 -19.52
CA THR A 486 7.95 21.12 -19.26
C THR A 486 9.02 21.98 -19.93
N LEU A 487 10.06 22.36 -19.17
CA LEU A 487 11.18 23.16 -19.63
C LEU A 487 12.47 22.32 -19.67
N TYR A 488 12.99 22.09 -20.87
CA TYR A 488 14.24 21.37 -21.08
C TYR A 488 15.45 22.32 -21.07
N TYR A 489 16.40 22.05 -20.19
CA TYR A 489 17.68 22.75 -20.08
C TYR A 489 18.81 21.84 -20.53
N ILE A 490 19.17 21.95 -21.82
CA ILE A 490 20.16 21.07 -22.46
C ILE A 490 21.49 21.82 -22.61
N ASP A 491 21.46 23.03 -23.16
CA ASP A 491 22.62 23.89 -23.42
C ASP A 491 22.39 25.35 -22.95
N ASN A 492 21.28 25.59 -22.24
CA ASN A 492 20.81 26.88 -21.76
C ASN A 492 20.52 26.86 -20.25
N LEU A 493 20.58 28.02 -19.60
CA LEU A 493 20.29 28.19 -18.16
C LEU A 493 18.98 28.95 -17.89
N THR A 494 18.27 29.33 -18.94
CA THR A 494 17.03 30.10 -18.86
C THR A 494 16.01 29.52 -19.84
N ASN A 495 14.77 29.39 -19.39
CA ASN A 495 13.62 29.04 -20.21
C ASN A 495 12.38 29.82 -19.77
N THR A 496 11.34 29.86 -20.60
CA THR A 496 10.10 30.59 -20.30
C THR A 496 8.89 29.69 -20.51
N PHE A 497 7.88 29.84 -19.65
CA PHE A 497 6.54 29.29 -19.87
C PHE A 497 5.50 30.41 -19.84
N LYS A 498 4.28 30.11 -20.30
CA LYS A 498 3.14 31.02 -20.28
C LYS A 498 1.98 30.41 -19.51
N ILE A 499 1.25 31.26 -18.82
CA ILE A 499 -0.08 30.95 -18.28
C ILE A 499 -1.08 31.73 -19.12
N ILE A 500 -2.00 31.04 -19.79
CA ILE A 500 -3.00 31.62 -20.68
C ILE A 500 -4.38 31.39 -20.07
N ASN A 501 -5.15 32.46 -19.91
CA ASN A 501 -6.51 32.38 -19.38
C ASN A 501 -7.54 32.33 -20.52
N HIS A 502 -8.01 31.12 -20.84
CA HIS A 502 -9.09 30.88 -21.80
C HIS A 502 -10.50 30.92 -21.17
N SER A 503 -10.60 31.13 -19.86
CA SER A 503 -11.89 31.23 -19.18
C SER A 503 -12.56 32.58 -19.41
N ASN A 504 -13.83 32.69 -19.02
CA ASN A 504 -14.58 33.95 -19.09
C ASN A 504 -14.35 34.85 -17.86
N ASP A 505 -13.68 34.35 -16.84
CA ASP A 505 -13.43 35.02 -15.57
C ASP A 505 -11.93 35.33 -15.41
N ALA A 506 -11.60 36.28 -14.53
CA ALA A 506 -10.20 36.54 -14.21
C ALA A 506 -9.64 35.41 -13.32
N ALA A 507 -8.46 34.90 -13.68
CA ALA A 507 -7.72 33.96 -12.85
C ALA A 507 -6.87 34.73 -11.83
N VAL A 508 -6.80 34.22 -10.60
CA VAL A 508 -5.96 34.75 -9.53
C VAL A 508 -4.87 33.74 -9.24
N ILE A 509 -3.64 34.11 -9.56
CA ILE A 509 -2.44 33.36 -9.23
C ILE A 509 -2.01 33.77 -7.82
N GLU A 510 -2.11 32.85 -6.88
CA GLU A 510 -1.86 33.08 -5.46
C GLU A 510 -0.37 33.02 -5.13
N SER A 511 0.37 32.10 -5.76
CA SER A 511 1.82 31.99 -5.62
C SER A 511 2.44 31.19 -6.76
N MET A 512 3.75 31.39 -6.96
CA MET A 512 4.62 30.49 -7.71
C MET A 512 5.82 30.16 -6.84
N THR A 513 6.08 28.88 -6.63
CA THR A 513 7.19 28.40 -5.79
C THR A 513 8.07 27.44 -6.58
N THR A 514 9.38 27.56 -6.40
CA THR A 514 10.40 26.66 -6.93
C THR A 514 11.26 26.17 -5.79
N ASP A 515 12.03 25.09 -5.98
CA ASP A 515 13.16 24.83 -5.09
C ASP A 515 14.22 25.92 -5.32
N PRO A 516 14.48 26.83 -4.34
CA PRO A 516 15.47 27.88 -4.50
C PRO A 516 16.89 27.34 -4.67
N MET A 517 17.10 26.05 -4.43
CA MET A 517 18.34 25.35 -4.68
C MET A 517 18.51 24.92 -6.13
N HIS A 518 17.54 25.01 -7.04
CA HIS A 518 17.72 24.52 -8.42
C HIS A 518 17.28 25.54 -9.47
N ALA A 519 16.17 26.24 -9.22
CA ALA A 519 15.62 27.25 -10.12
C ALA A 519 15.12 28.46 -9.34
N TRP A 520 15.17 29.63 -9.97
CA TRP A 520 14.59 30.84 -9.42
C TRP A 520 13.83 31.61 -10.50
N LEU A 521 12.85 32.40 -10.04
CA LEU A 521 12.06 33.28 -10.89
C LEU A 521 12.67 34.69 -10.82
N PRO A 522 13.41 35.17 -11.85
CA PRO A 522 14.12 36.44 -11.81
C PRO A 522 13.24 37.67 -11.78
N SER A 523 12.00 37.55 -12.25
CA SER A 523 11.06 38.67 -12.34
C SER A 523 9.63 38.15 -12.16
N PRO A 524 9.30 37.60 -10.98
CA PRO A 524 7.96 37.12 -10.72
C PRO A 524 7.02 38.33 -10.58
N PRO A 525 5.74 38.21 -10.97
CA PRO A 525 4.76 39.25 -10.68
C PRO A 525 4.52 39.39 -9.16
N ASP A 526 3.98 40.52 -8.74
CA ASP A 526 3.51 40.68 -7.37
C ASP A 526 2.29 39.76 -7.13
N PHE A 527 2.39 38.87 -6.13
CA PHE A 527 1.31 37.97 -5.76
C PHE A 527 0.41 38.56 -4.65
N PRO A 528 -0.91 38.31 -4.67
CA PRO A 528 -1.62 37.57 -5.72
C PRO A 528 -1.72 38.35 -7.03
N TYR A 529 -1.46 37.70 -8.16
CA TYR A 529 -1.51 38.29 -9.49
C TYR A 529 -2.85 37.95 -10.17
N THR A 530 -3.56 38.97 -10.66
CA THR A 530 -4.82 38.77 -11.39
C THR A 530 -4.55 38.74 -12.90
N LEU A 531 -4.78 37.61 -13.54
CA LEU A 531 -4.68 37.39 -14.98
C LEU A 531 -6.07 37.53 -15.64
N PRO A 532 -6.33 38.59 -16.43
CA PRO A 532 -7.62 38.81 -17.08
C PRO A 532 -8.01 37.69 -18.05
N ALA A 533 -9.31 37.53 -18.27
CA ALA A 533 -9.85 36.62 -19.29
C ALA A 533 -9.31 36.97 -20.68
N GLY A 534 -8.76 35.99 -21.39
CA GLY A 534 -8.15 36.14 -22.72
C GLY A 534 -6.70 36.63 -22.74
N ASP A 535 -6.12 36.95 -21.58
CA ASP A 535 -4.73 37.40 -21.47
C ASP A 535 -3.77 36.24 -21.17
N SER A 536 -2.47 36.52 -21.25
CA SER A 536 -1.41 35.60 -20.87
C SER A 536 -0.34 36.26 -19.99
N LEU A 537 0.24 35.49 -19.08
CA LEU A 537 1.42 35.85 -18.28
C LEU A 537 2.59 35.00 -18.74
N GLU A 538 3.67 35.62 -19.21
CA GLU A 538 4.93 34.94 -19.52
C GLU A 538 5.84 34.97 -18.29
N VAL A 539 6.39 33.82 -17.91
CA VAL A 539 7.22 33.63 -16.73
C VAL A 539 8.59 33.13 -17.18
N LEU A 540 9.64 33.84 -16.79
CA LEU A 540 11.02 33.43 -16.98
C LEU A 540 11.46 32.58 -15.79
N VAL A 541 12.08 31.45 -16.08
CA VAL A 541 12.71 30.54 -15.12
C VAL A 541 14.20 30.50 -15.43
N GLU A 542 15.02 30.71 -14.41
CA GLU A 542 16.48 30.66 -14.51
C GLU A 542 17.02 29.61 -13.53
N LEU A 543 17.91 28.74 -14.00
CA LEU A 543 18.53 27.73 -13.15
C LEU A 543 19.62 28.36 -12.28
N ASN A 544 19.58 28.05 -10.99
CA ASN A 544 20.61 28.38 -10.02
C ASN A 544 21.08 27.07 -9.40
N ILE A 545 22.10 26.43 -9.98
CA ILE A 545 22.50 25.06 -9.61
C ILE A 545 23.70 25.06 -8.63
N PRO A 546 23.52 24.69 -7.35
CA PRO A 546 24.57 24.33 -6.41
C PRO A 546 24.95 22.85 -6.59
N VAL A 547 26.25 22.60 -6.81
CA VAL A 547 26.86 21.31 -7.17
C VAL A 547 26.93 20.31 -6.00
N GLN A 548 25.96 20.28 -5.10
CA GLN A 548 26.04 19.46 -3.88
C GLN A 548 25.08 18.27 -3.79
N TYR A 549 24.27 18.02 -4.82
CA TYR A 549 23.27 16.93 -4.83
C TYR A 549 23.31 16.01 -6.05
N ILE A 550 24.44 15.92 -6.75
CA ILE A 550 24.55 15.03 -7.91
C ILE A 550 25.38 13.82 -7.52
N ASP A 551 24.69 12.67 -7.43
CA ASP A 551 25.30 11.36 -7.49
C ASP A 551 25.79 11.12 -8.93
N ASP A 552 27.00 10.60 -9.10
CA ASP A 552 27.76 10.55 -10.37
C ASP A 552 27.09 9.67 -11.48
N GLU A 553 25.84 9.24 -11.32
CA GLU A 553 25.12 8.30 -12.19
C GLU A 553 23.83 8.85 -12.86
N LYS A 554 23.38 10.08 -12.57
CA LYS A 554 22.15 10.64 -13.19
C LYS A 554 22.44 11.52 -14.42
N TYR A 555 21.91 11.12 -15.58
CA TYR A 555 22.05 11.87 -16.84
C TYR A 555 21.17 13.15 -16.90
N MET A 556 20.08 13.23 -16.14
CA MET A 556 19.14 14.36 -16.04
C MET A 556 18.73 14.61 -14.57
N ILE A 557 18.54 15.88 -14.19
CA ILE A 557 18.00 16.34 -12.89
C ILE A 557 16.58 16.86 -13.13
N HIS A 558 15.63 16.44 -12.30
CA HIS A 558 14.22 16.83 -12.36
C HIS A 558 13.90 17.81 -11.22
N ASP A 559 13.18 18.89 -11.53
CA ASP A 559 12.70 19.91 -10.57
C ASP A 559 11.37 20.51 -11.06
N SER A 560 10.73 21.42 -10.32
CA SER A 560 9.44 22.00 -10.71
C SER A 560 9.23 23.47 -10.32
N VAL A 561 8.27 24.10 -10.99
CA VAL A 561 7.61 25.34 -10.55
C VAL A 561 6.16 25.01 -10.20
N ASP A 562 5.81 25.09 -8.93
CA ASP A 562 4.44 24.92 -8.46
C ASP A 562 3.69 26.25 -8.53
N ILE A 563 2.50 26.23 -9.12
CA ILE A 563 1.67 27.41 -9.36
C ILE A 563 0.32 27.20 -8.68
N GLN A 564 0.02 28.01 -7.67
CA GLN A 564 -1.27 27.97 -6.99
C GLN A 564 -2.19 29.03 -7.55
N THR A 565 -3.41 28.65 -7.94
CA THR A 565 -4.43 29.58 -8.43
C THR A 565 -5.79 29.29 -7.79
N ASN A 566 -6.69 30.29 -7.82
CA ASN A 566 -8.09 30.09 -7.45
C ASN A 566 -8.86 29.13 -8.39
N MET A 567 -8.25 28.75 -9.52
CA MET A 567 -8.81 27.85 -10.53
C MET A 567 -8.12 26.47 -10.55
N GLY A 568 -7.22 26.18 -9.63
CA GLY A 568 -6.47 24.92 -9.57
C GLY A 568 -4.97 25.11 -9.33
N ALA A 569 -4.30 24.02 -9.01
CA ALA A 569 -2.84 23.97 -8.92
C ALA A 569 -2.25 23.46 -10.25
N PHE A 570 -1.17 24.07 -10.69
CA PHE A 570 -0.44 23.69 -11.90
C PHE A 570 1.02 23.48 -11.55
N VAL A 571 1.71 22.64 -12.30
CA VAL A 571 3.15 22.36 -12.12
C VAL A 571 3.83 22.51 -13.48
N VAL A 572 4.97 23.20 -13.51
CA VAL A 572 5.86 23.24 -14.67
C VAL A 572 7.11 22.44 -14.33
N HIS A 573 7.34 21.34 -15.03
CA HIS A 573 8.49 20.46 -14.83
C HIS A 573 9.76 21.06 -15.44
N LEU A 574 10.91 20.86 -14.79
CA LEU A 574 12.22 21.33 -15.22
C LEU A 574 13.13 20.11 -15.46
N GLU A 575 13.55 19.93 -16.71
CA GLU A 575 14.37 18.80 -17.15
C GLU A 575 15.81 19.29 -17.42
N ILE A 576 16.73 19.05 -16.49
CA ILE A 576 18.07 19.66 -16.51
C ILE A 576 19.14 18.63 -16.87
N ASN A 577 19.86 18.86 -17.96
CA ASN A 577 20.95 17.98 -18.37
C ASN A 577 22.15 18.09 -17.42
N SER A 578 22.56 16.96 -16.83
CA SER A 578 23.71 16.86 -15.93
C SER A 578 25.04 17.34 -16.56
N SER A 579 25.17 17.26 -17.89
CA SER A 579 26.37 17.74 -18.61
C SER A 579 26.53 19.27 -18.60
N LEU A 580 25.49 20.04 -18.27
CA LEU A 580 25.62 21.47 -17.95
C LEU A 580 26.45 21.73 -16.68
N ILE A 581 26.78 20.66 -15.93
CA ILE A 581 27.37 20.68 -14.59
C ILE A 581 28.74 19.98 -14.57
N GLU A 582 29.11 19.26 -15.64
CA GLU A 582 30.43 18.66 -15.83
C GLU A 582 31.53 19.73 -16.04
N GLY A 583 32.15 20.17 -14.94
CA GLY A 583 33.33 21.05 -15.03
C GLY A 583 33.76 21.79 -13.77
N ILE A 584 33.03 21.70 -12.66
CA ILE A 584 33.32 22.49 -11.45
C ILE A 584 34.26 21.70 -10.52
N LYS A 585 35.57 21.92 -10.70
CA LYS A 585 36.64 21.42 -9.82
C LYS A 585 36.62 22.11 -8.43
N PRO A 586 37.28 21.55 -7.39
CA PRO A 586 37.45 22.23 -6.10
C PRO A 586 38.17 23.59 -6.23
N ILE A 587 37.83 24.56 -5.35
CA ILE A 587 38.48 25.88 -5.33
C ILE A 587 39.95 25.76 -4.94
N GLU A 588 40.82 26.26 -5.81
CA GLU A 588 42.22 26.60 -5.57
C GLU A 588 42.52 27.95 -6.24
N PRO A 589 43.31 28.87 -5.63
CA PRO A 589 43.07 29.62 -4.39
C PRO A 589 42.27 30.93 -4.61
N ILE A 590 41.71 31.48 -3.51
CA ILE A 590 41.02 32.78 -3.49
C ILE A 590 42.05 33.89 -3.77
N ARG A 591 41.81 34.71 -4.80
CA ARG A 591 42.73 35.78 -5.23
C ARG A 591 42.54 37.08 -4.48
N ARG A 592 41.30 37.41 -4.12
CA ARG A 592 40.96 38.67 -3.44
C ARG A 592 39.63 38.55 -2.70
N ILE A 593 39.54 39.18 -1.54
CA ILE A 593 38.30 39.42 -0.82
C ILE A 593 38.17 40.92 -0.58
N ALA A 594 36.99 41.48 -0.84
CA ALA A 594 36.58 42.79 -0.37
C ALA A 594 35.27 42.65 0.41
N VAL A 595 35.07 43.48 1.44
CA VAL A 595 33.84 43.50 2.23
C VAL A 595 33.32 44.92 2.25
N TYR A 596 32.09 45.13 1.82
CA TYR A 596 31.43 46.44 1.86
C TYR A 596 29.94 46.35 2.17
N PRO A 597 29.35 47.37 2.82
CA PRO A 597 30.04 48.47 3.47
C PRO A 597 30.83 47.97 4.71
N ASN A 598 31.97 48.59 5.00
CA ASN A 598 32.73 48.33 6.22
C ASN A 598 33.34 49.67 6.68
N PRO A 599 32.73 50.37 7.66
CA PRO A 599 31.76 49.86 8.64
C PRO A 599 30.38 49.48 8.08
N VAL A 600 29.73 48.46 8.66
CA VAL A 600 28.41 47.90 8.26
C VAL A 600 27.32 48.27 9.26
N THR A 601 26.08 48.49 8.78
CA THR A 601 24.87 48.57 9.62
C THR A 601 24.15 47.23 9.64
N ASP A 602 23.48 46.83 8.57
CA ASP A 602 22.51 45.71 8.63
C ASP A 602 22.97 44.52 7.78
N GLU A 603 23.50 44.80 6.59
CA GLU A 603 23.98 43.79 5.64
C GLU A 603 25.34 44.17 5.06
N MET A 604 26.22 43.19 4.92
CA MET A 604 27.50 43.31 4.22
C MET A 604 27.57 42.35 3.03
N VAL A 605 28.30 42.77 2.00
CA VAL A 605 28.61 41.99 0.81
C VAL A 605 30.09 41.62 0.83
N PHE A 606 30.37 40.33 0.74
CA PHE A 606 31.70 39.81 0.44
C PHE A 606 31.85 39.67 -1.06
N VAL A 607 32.78 40.43 -1.64
CA VAL A 607 33.20 40.24 -3.03
C VAL A 607 34.43 39.36 -3.05
N ILE A 608 34.23 38.12 -3.50
CA ILE A 608 35.26 37.08 -3.55
C ILE A 608 35.66 36.85 -5.00
N GLN A 609 36.91 37.17 -5.32
CA GLN A 609 37.51 36.84 -6.60
C GLN A 609 38.14 35.46 -6.50
N SER A 610 37.53 34.46 -7.12
CA SER A 610 38.06 33.10 -7.18
C SER A 610 38.73 32.82 -8.53
N ALA A 611 39.82 32.04 -8.49
CA ALA A 611 40.52 31.59 -9.70
C ALA A 611 39.75 30.49 -10.44
N ASN A 612 38.97 29.69 -9.71
CA ASN A 612 38.12 28.57 -10.15
C ASN A 612 36.84 28.52 -9.28
N GLY A 613 35.81 27.78 -9.70
CA GLY A 613 34.62 27.56 -8.88
C GLY A 613 34.84 26.56 -7.74
N GLY A 614 33.87 26.41 -6.84
CA GLY A 614 33.77 25.35 -5.82
C GLY A 614 33.29 25.86 -4.45
N LYS A 615 33.70 25.21 -3.35
CA LYS A 615 33.19 25.46 -1.98
C LYS A 615 34.18 26.18 -1.06
N LEU A 616 33.67 27.15 -0.27
CA LEU A 616 34.36 27.78 0.84
C LEU A 616 33.47 27.81 2.09
N THR A 617 34.06 27.94 3.27
CA THR A 617 33.33 28.06 4.54
C THR A 617 33.56 29.43 5.15
N MET A 618 32.49 30.13 5.53
CA MET A 618 32.54 31.47 6.12
C MET A 618 32.03 31.45 7.56
N ALA A 619 32.79 32.01 8.49
CA ALA A 619 32.39 32.12 9.89
C ALA A 619 32.73 33.51 10.45
N LEU A 620 31.92 34.00 11.40
CA LEU A 620 32.16 35.25 12.11
C LEU A 620 32.55 34.96 13.56
N PHE A 621 33.51 35.73 14.05
CA PHE A 621 34.08 35.64 15.39
C PHE A 621 34.10 37.02 16.03
N ASN A 622 33.96 37.08 17.36
CA ASN A 622 34.27 38.29 18.11
C ASN A 622 35.79 38.45 18.33
N ILE A 623 36.21 39.58 18.91
CA ILE A 623 37.63 39.86 19.21
C ILE A 623 38.31 38.85 20.15
N ASN A 624 37.52 38.07 20.90
CA ASN A 624 38.02 37.03 21.81
C ASN A 624 38.14 35.67 21.11
N GLY A 625 37.86 35.58 19.80
CA GLY A 625 37.91 34.35 19.03
C GLY A 625 36.72 33.42 19.26
N LYS A 626 35.67 33.86 19.96
CA LYS A 626 34.42 33.10 20.08
C LYS A 626 33.64 33.24 18.77
N GLN A 627 33.23 32.11 18.21
CA GLN A 627 32.36 32.05 17.03
C GLN A 627 30.98 32.62 17.39
N ILE A 628 30.52 33.57 16.59
CA ILE A 628 29.25 34.27 16.76
C ILE A 628 28.21 33.79 15.75
N LYS A 629 28.68 33.35 14.58
CA LYS A 629 27.87 32.74 13.53
C LYS A 629 28.52 31.45 13.08
N ALA A 630 27.73 30.39 12.96
CA ALA A 630 28.09 29.09 12.43
C ALA A 630 28.88 29.22 11.13
N ALA A 631 29.79 28.28 10.90
CA ALA A 631 30.46 28.20 9.61
C ALA A 631 29.41 27.85 8.56
N VAL A 632 29.14 28.78 7.66
CA VAL A 632 28.25 28.59 6.52
C VAL A 632 29.09 28.16 5.33
N GLU A 633 28.78 27.03 4.73
CA GLU A 633 29.38 26.63 3.46
C GLU A 633 28.73 27.43 2.33
N VAL A 634 29.55 28.08 1.50
CA VAL A 634 29.12 28.92 0.39
C VAL A 634 29.84 28.47 -0.87
N ALA A 635 29.07 28.25 -1.93
CA ALA A 635 29.61 27.99 -3.25
C ALA A 635 29.98 29.30 -3.94
N VAL A 636 31.09 29.32 -4.68
CA VAL A 636 31.48 30.45 -5.53
C VAL A 636 31.87 29.96 -6.91
N ALA A 637 31.53 30.74 -7.94
CA ALA A 637 31.94 30.53 -9.31
C ALA A 637 33.37 31.06 -9.56
N LYS A 638 33.95 30.69 -10.70
CA LYS A 638 35.17 31.33 -11.22
C LYS A 638 34.85 32.78 -11.56
N GLY A 639 35.63 33.72 -11.03
CA GLY A 639 35.36 35.15 -11.24
C GLY A 639 35.03 35.88 -9.94
N ALA A 640 34.33 37.00 -10.07
CA ALA A 640 33.85 37.77 -8.93
C ALA A 640 32.50 37.21 -8.46
N ASN A 641 32.38 37.00 -7.16
CA ASN A 641 31.17 36.50 -6.52
C ASN A 641 30.77 37.46 -5.42
N GLU A 642 29.47 37.77 -5.32
CA GLU A 642 28.93 38.61 -4.26
C GLU A 642 28.13 37.73 -3.28
N ILE A 643 28.59 37.65 -2.04
CA ILE A 643 27.91 36.89 -0.98
C ILE A 643 27.38 37.88 0.05
N ARG A 644 26.05 37.90 0.22
CA ARG A 644 25.38 38.74 1.21
C ARG A 644 25.38 38.06 2.57
N PHE A 645 25.65 38.85 3.61
CA PHE A 645 25.67 38.39 4.99
C PHE A 645 24.94 39.43 5.86
N ASN A 646 23.86 39.00 6.51
CA ASN A 646 23.19 39.82 7.51
C ASN A 646 24.02 39.88 8.81
N CYS A 647 23.92 41.00 9.51
CA CYS A 647 24.57 41.23 10.80
C CYS A 647 23.76 40.62 11.96
N GLU A 648 23.44 39.33 11.86
CA GLU A 648 22.74 38.55 12.89
C GLU A 648 23.55 37.33 13.32
N ASP A 649 23.33 36.87 14.55
CA ASP A 649 23.85 35.60 15.06
C ASP A 649 22.99 34.38 14.63
N ASP A 650 23.41 33.17 15.00
CA ASP A 650 22.72 31.91 14.63
C ASP A 650 21.28 31.80 15.18
N PHE A 651 20.86 32.70 16.06
CA PHE A 651 19.53 32.74 16.66
C PHE A 651 18.69 33.91 16.12
N GLY A 652 19.13 34.56 15.03
CA GLY A 652 18.45 35.69 14.41
C GLY A 652 18.53 37.00 15.22
N ARG A 653 19.49 37.13 16.15
CA ARG A 653 19.66 38.36 16.93
C ARG A 653 20.70 39.27 16.29
N GLU A 654 20.40 40.55 16.21
CA GLU A 654 21.32 41.56 15.65
C GLU A 654 22.65 41.62 16.42
N LEU A 655 23.76 41.71 15.69
CA LEU A 655 25.10 41.88 16.24
C LEU A 655 25.25 43.26 16.90
N ALA A 656 25.75 43.28 18.13
CA ALA A 656 26.03 44.54 18.83
C ALA A 656 27.12 45.37 18.12
N PRO A 657 27.08 46.72 18.18
CA PRO A 657 28.15 47.57 17.66
C PRO A 657 29.53 47.17 18.17
N GLY A 658 30.50 47.03 17.27
CA GLY A 658 31.82 46.54 17.66
C GLY A 658 32.66 45.98 16.51
N LEU A 659 33.84 45.46 16.89
CA LEU A 659 34.78 44.83 15.96
C LEU A 659 34.55 43.31 15.92
N TYR A 660 34.40 42.78 14.71
CA TYR A 660 34.26 41.36 14.42
C TYR A 660 35.35 40.91 13.44
N MET A 661 35.64 39.62 13.46
CA MET A 661 36.57 38.96 12.56
C MET A 661 35.81 37.95 11.71
N TYR A 662 36.09 37.88 10.42
CA TYR A 662 35.61 36.79 9.56
C TYR A 662 36.74 35.81 9.27
N ARG A 663 36.37 34.55 9.05
CA ARG A 663 37.23 33.50 8.51
C ARG A 663 36.57 32.92 7.28
N ILE A 664 37.34 32.80 6.19
CA ILE A 664 36.96 32.10 4.97
C ILE A 664 37.94 30.93 4.78
N SER A 665 37.45 29.70 4.69
CA SER A 665 38.30 28.51 4.54
C SER A 665 37.92 27.71 3.29
N THR A 666 38.90 27.32 2.49
CA THR A 666 38.81 26.32 1.42
C THR A 666 39.70 25.13 1.77
N PRO A 667 39.64 24.00 1.04
CA PRO A 667 40.51 22.85 1.30
C PRO A 667 42.03 23.18 1.28
N GLY A 668 42.45 24.21 0.55
CA GLY A 668 43.84 24.63 0.41
C GLY A 668 44.23 25.99 1.02
N GLN A 669 43.27 26.77 1.56
CA GLN A 669 43.55 28.13 2.02
C GLN A 669 42.61 28.60 3.14
N VAL A 670 43.14 29.36 4.10
CA VAL A 670 42.34 30.09 5.11
C VAL A 670 42.66 31.58 5.05
N ILE A 671 41.64 32.41 4.92
CA ILE A 671 41.74 33.87 4.91
C ILE A 671 40.94 34.44 6.08
N THR A 672 41.49 35.47 6.73
CA THR A 672 40.79 36.19 7.80
C THR A 672 40.82 37.69 7.55
N GLY A 673 39.81 38.39 8.06
CA GLY A 673 39.74 39.85 8.01
C GLY A 673 38.81 40.41 9.07
N ARG A 674 38.63 41.74 9.07
CA ARG A 674 37.92 42.48 10.11
C ARG A 674 36.72 43.24 9.56
N ILE A 675 35.66 43.29 10.35
CA ILE A 675 34.41 44.02 10.08
C ILE A 675 34.11 44.91 11.28
N VAL A 676 33.71 46.14 11.02
CA VAL A 676 33.23 47.07 12.05
C VAL A 676 31.72 47.21 11.92
N LYS A 677 30.95 46.74 12.90
CA LYS A 677 29.50 46.96 13.01
C LYS A 677 29.26 48.29 13.73
N LEU A 678 28.48 49.18 13.11
CA LEU A 678 28.04 50.45 13.68
C LEU A 678 26.90 50.27 14.69
#